data_AF-A0A662AHW0-F1
#
_entry.id   AF-A0A662AHW0-F1
#
_cell.length_a   1.000
_cell.length_b   1.000
_cell.length_c   1.000
_cell.angle_alpha   90.00
_cell.angle_beta   90.00
_cell.angle_gamma   90.00
#
_symmetry.space_group_name_H-M   'P 1'
#
loop_
_entity.id
_entity.type
_entity.pdbx_description
1 polymer ?
#
loop_
_entity_poly.entity_id
_entity_poly.type
_entity_poly.pdbx_seq_one_letter_code
_entity_poly.pdbx_strand_id
1 'polypeptide(L)'
;MANLKISLLSTFGLFPKTKDIEAKKDALTKEFNEFNEFQNSDELKEYNELNEYINSTEFKEFKENIEKLNFKDTEEYQKYTLFNKLKKSSKFVNYYKLKSSEELKKFNDFSESSELENYNELEEYLNSDEFKKIKQNLAQNKKLELEKLDNYKKLKKSKTIVNYYKLKNSNEFADYKKTEASEELKKYEELDTFINSPEFNEFKKNLEQRRIEEQNKLNNYNKLKKAKHITNYYKVKKSKELANYNNINDSEKLSQFEELEKLVNSKEFQEHKKEKDFKSSEEHSKLLKYKQLKKSSDLKQYFKFKKSKQFADFNKLEGSKEITNYEELKDLVTSQKFKDLLHSLEFKNTEEYKKLEEYNKLKKSSQIVKYYKFKNSAKYSEYLRLDGGKEIADYEELEKYVSSQEFKDLLHSLEFNNTEEYKKLEEYNKLKKSEAFVTYFKFKESKKYKEYKNLEGSKEINDYEELENFINSQKFIDFKEYMEDKKKFEKTDEYQKQQRYFELKNSDKIKWYFSLIGSKKFDEIKKWNLTFEDDFTSPELDSNKWITNYFWGKVLLNQSYVTKNEKHFFTEGKNIEIKDSELSIITKKEKAKGKVWNEKLGFVEKNFDYTSGLISTAQSFKQKYGLFEAKIKINKTFPVQHAFWMRSDKIVPEIDIFKYNHKNKLLISNYWGDTAKNSFKKSSSKISADKFCNEYFIYSLEWTAEKIVWKINNTVIKTQTKGIPDEPMYLMLSSAILTDIEDNKLPASLDIDWVRCYEHS
;
A
#
# COMPACT_ATOMS: atom_id res chain seq x y z
N MET A 1 -34.94 24.65 -118.86
CA MET A 1 -34.11 25.04 -117.70
C MET A 1 -33.37 23.87 -117.05
N ALA A 2 -33.99 22.73 -116.73
CA ALA A 2 -33.32 21.60 -116.08
C ALA A 2 -32.05 21.10 -116.81
N ASN A 3 -32.11 20.89 -118.14
CA ASN A 3 -30.94 20.47 -118.93
C ASN A 3 -29.76 21.45 -118.87
N LEU A 4 -30.03 22.77 -118.85
CA LEU A 4 -28.99 23.78 -118.77
C LEU A 4 -28.34 23.80 -117.37
N LYS A 5 -29.16 23.72 -116.31
CA LYS A 5 -28.68 23.67 -114.92
C LYS A 5 -27.83 22.43 -114.66
N ILE A 6 -28.30 21.24 -115.08
CA ILE A 6 -27.54 19.99 -114.96
C ILE A 6 -26.26 20.09 -115.78
N SER A 7 -26.33 20.62 -117.01
CA SER A 7 -25.15 20.73 -117.84
C SER A 7 -24.09 21.63 -117.21
N LEU A 8 -24.47 22.79 -116.69
CA LEU A 8 -23.56 23.71 -115.98
C LEU A 8 -22.96 23.07 -114.72
N LEU A 9 -23.78 22.47 -113.86
CA LEU A 9 -23.30 21.83 -112.63
C LEU A 9 -22.29 20.72 -112.93
N SER A 10 -22.57 19.87 -113.92
CA SER A 10 -21.63 18.81 -114.28
C SER A 10 -20.36 19.34 -114.97
N THR A 11 -20.45 20.35 -115.84
CA THR A 11 -19.27 20.90 -116.54
C THR A 11 -18.27 21.54 -115.57
N PHE A 12 -18.75 22.15 -114.49
CA PHE A 12 -17.90 22.75 -113.45
C PHE A 12 -17.57 21.80 -112.28
N GLY A 13 -17.93 20.51 -112.37
CA GLY A 13 -17.68 19.55 -111.28
C GLY A 13 -18.46 19.85 -109.99
N LEU A 14 -19.51 20.68 -110.07
CA LEU A 14 -20.37 21.09 -108.96
C LEU A 14 -21.57 20.15 -108.77
N PHE A 15 -21.73 19.15 -109.64
CA PHE A 15 -22.75 18.12 -109.46
C PHE A 15 -22.34 17.21 -108.29
N PRO A 16 -23.18 17.05 -107.25
CA PRO A 16 -22.83 16.27 -106.07
C PRO A 16 -22.46 14.83 -106.43
N LYS A 17 -21.32 14.36 -105.90
CA LYS A 17 -20.92 12.96 -106.04
C LYS A 17 -21.74 12.10 -105.08
N THR A 18 -22.13 10.92 -105.54
CA THR A 18 -22.92 9.95 -104.77
C THR A 18 -22.26 9.63 -103.43
N LYS A 19 -20.94 9.34 -103.45
CA LYS A 19 -20.14 9.06 -102.25
C LYS A 19 -20.13 10.20 -101.24
N ASP A 20 -20.10 11.45 -101.70
CA ASP A 20 -20.07 12.62 -100.80
C ASP A 20 -21.43 12.86 -100.13
N ILE A 21 -22.53 12.50 -100.79
CA ILE A 21 -23.88 12.55 -100.21
C ILE A 21 -24.01 11.50 -99.11
N GLU A 22 -23.61 10.25 -99.42
CA GLU A 22 -23.65 9.14 -98.46
C GLU A 22 -22.77 9.47 -97.24
N ALA A 23 -21.50 9.86 -97.45
CA ALA A 23 -20.60 10.21 -96.35
C ALA A 23 -21.13 11.33 -95.45
N LYS A 24 -21.81 12.34 -96.02
CA LYS A 24 -22.45 13.41 -95.22
C LYS A 24 -23.65 12.90 -94.43
N LYS A 25 -24.49 12.06 -95.03
CA LYS A 25 -25.65 11.46 -94.35
C LYS A 25 -25.18 10.54 -93.22
N ASP A 26 -24.22 9.67 -93.48
CA ASP A 26 -23.67 8.73 -92.51
C ASP A 26 -22.98 9.45 -91.33
N ALA A 27 -22.19 10.49 -91.60
CA ALA A 27 -21.56 11.29 -90.56
C ALA A 27 -22.61 12.00 -89.68
N LEU A 28 -23.65 12.56 -90.29
CA LEU A 28 -24.73 13.21 -89.55
C LEU A 28 -25.52 12.20 -88.71
N THR A 29 -25.80 11.02 -89.25
CA THR A 29 -26.50 9.92 -88.54
C THR A 29 -25.65 9.40 -87.39
N LYS A 30 -24.35 9.21 -87.60
CA LYS A 30 -23.43 8.80 -86.54
C LYS A 30 -23.41 9.81 -85.39
N GLU A 31 -23.26 11.10 -85.69
CA GLU A 31 -23.23 12.14 -84.66
C GLU A 31 -24.59 12.28 -83.95
N PHE A 32 -25.70 12.08 -84.65
CA PHE A 32 -27.03 12.05 -84.03
C PHE A 32 -27.20 10.88 -83.06
N ASN A 33 -26.67 9.70 -83.42
CA ASN A 33 -26.67 8.54 -82.53
C ASN A 33 -25.78 8.79 -81.30
N GLU A 34 -24.57 9.32 -81.49
CA GLU A 34 -23.69 9.73 -80.38
C GLU A 34 -24.37 10.75 -79.46
N PHE A 35 -25.13 11.71 -80.03
CA PHE A 35 -25.91 12.68 -79.26
C PHE A 35 -26.98 11.99 -78.41
N ASN A 36 -27.74 11.06 -79.00
CA ASN A 36 -28.79 10.32 -78.28
C ASN A 36 -28.22 9.36 -77.23
N GLU A 37 -27.07 8.75 -77.49
CA GLU A 37 -26.38 7.90 -76.52
C GLU A 37 -25.87 8.74 -75.33
N PHE A 38 -25.22 9.87 -75.60
CA PHE A 38 -24.71 10.74 -74.54
C PHE A 38 -25.83 11.38 -73.70
N GLN A 39 -26.97 11.69 -74.33
CA GLN A 39 -28.17 12.16 -73.64
C GLN A 39 -28.63 11.21 -72.52
N ASN A 40 -28.37 9.91 -72.67
CA ASN A 40 -28.74 8.87 -71.71
C ASN A 40 -27.53 8.34 -70.91
N SER A 41 -26.40 9.05 -70.93
CA SER A 41 -25.17 8.60 -70.26
C SER A 41 -25.17 8.90 -68.75
N ASP A 42 -24.49 8.02 -68.00
CA ASP A 42 -24.24 8.23 -66.57
C ASP A 42 -23.40 9.49 -66.31
N GLU A 43 -22.49 9.84 -67.22
CA GLU A 43 -21.66 11.05 -67.14
C GLU A 43 -22.53 12.33 -67.14
N LEU A 44 -23.52 12.40 -68.04
CA LEU A 44 -24.47 13.52 -68.09
C LEU A 44 -25.41 13.52 -66.88
N LYS A 45 -25.83 12.34 -66.41
CA LYS A 45 -26.65 12.19 -65.20
C LYS A 45 -25.92 12.71 -63.96
N GLU A 46 -24.67 12.28 -63.76
CA GLU A 46 -23.80 12.74 -62.68
C GLU A 46 -23.63 14.27 -62.72
N TYR A 47 -23.39 14.84 -63.91
CA TYR A 47 -23.31 16.29 -64.08
C TYR A 47 -24.60 17.00 -63.66
N ASN A 48 -25.77 16.50 -64.06
CA ASN A 48 -27.04 17.13 -63.73
C ASN A 48 -27.32 17.08 -62.22
N GLU A 49 -27.09 15.93 -61.58
CA GLU A 49 -27.25 15.75 -60.13
C GLU A 49 -26.31 16.67 -59.36
N LEU A 50 -25.03 16.73 -59.74
CA LEU A 50 -24.06 17.64 -59.12
C LEU A 50 -24.39 19.11 -59.41
N ASN A 51 -24.83 19.45 -60.62
CA ASN A 51 -25.22 20.81 -60.95
C ASN A 51 -26.42 21.27 -60.11
N GLU A 52 -27.41 20.41 -59.89
CA GLU A 52 -28.55 20.68 -59.02
C GLU A 52 -28.10 20.88 -57.58
N TYR A 53 -27.30 19.95 -57.04
CA TYR A 53 -26.81 20.01 -55.67
C TYR A 53 -25.91 21.22 -55.41
N ILE A 54 -24.91 21.48 -56.25
CA ILE A 54 -23.95 22.59 -56.06
C ILE A 54 -24.61 23.97 -56.18
N ASN A 55 -25.70 24.08 -56.96
CA ASN A 55 -26.46 25.33 -57.07
C ASN A 55 -27.59 25.47 -56.03
N SER A 56 -27.88 24.42 -55.26
CA SER A 56 -28.94 24.40 -54.24
C SER A 56 -28.69 25.40 -53.10
N THR A 57 -29.76 25.74 -52.39
CA THR A 57 -29.65 26.49 -51.13
C THR A 57 -28.95 25.68 -50.06
N GLU A 58 -29.21 24.36 -50.00
CA GLU A 58 -28.59 23.44 -49.05
C GLU A 58 -27.05 23.49 -49.11
N PHE A 59 -26.46 23.37 -50.31
CA PHE A 59 -25.01 23.42 -50.46
C PHE A 59 -24.42 24.79 -50.09
N LYS A 60 -25.11 25.88 -50.46
CA LYS A 60 -24.67 27.25 -50.14
C LYS A 60 -24.69 27.50 -48.64
N GLU A 61 -25.76 27.10 -47.97
CA GLU A 61 -25.89 27.18 -46.51
C GLU A 61 -24.88 26.28 -45.82
N PHE A 62 -24.67 25.06 -46.29
CA PHE A 62 -23.64 24.17 -45.77
C PHE A 62 -22.25 24.81 -45.82
N LYS A 63 -21.85 25.31 -47.00
CA LYS A 63 -20.56 25.98 -47.19
C LYS A 63 -20.41 27.19 -46.27
N GLU A 64 -21.42 28.06 -46.24
CA GLU A 64 -21.41 29.26 -45.40
C GLU A 64 -21.36 28.91 -43.90
N ASN A 65 -22.07 27.87 -43.47
CA ASN A 65 -22.06 27.38 -42.09
C ASN A 65 -20.67 26.84 -41.70
N ILE A 66 -20.05 26.00 -42.54
CA ILE A 66 -18.71 25.48 -42.30
C ILE A 66 -17.67 26.61 -42.24
N GLU A 67 -17.75 27.60 -43.13
CA GLU A 67 -16.84 28.74 -43.17
C GLU A 67 -17.02 29.69 -41.95
N LYS A 68 -18.25 29.79 -41.42
CA LYS A 68 -18.55 30.58 -40.22
C LYS A 68 -18.20 29.89 -38.90
N LEU A 69 -18.00 28.58 -38.89
CA LEU A 69 -17.61 27.85 -37.67
C LEU A 69 -16.37 28.51 -37.07
N ASN A 70 -16.49 28.99 -35.84
CA ASN A 70 -15.42 29.64 -35.12
C ASN A 70 -15.20 28.92 -33.80
N PHE A 71 -13.94 28.56 -33.51
CA PHE A 71 -13.58 27.91 -32.26
C PHE A 71 -14.08 28.69 -31.05
N LYS A 72 -14.09 30.03 -31.11
CA LYS A 72 -14.51 30.90 -30.00
C LYS A 72 -15.97 30.73 -29.56
N ASP A 73 -16.82 30.21 -30.44
CA ASP A 73 -18.26 30.07 -30.18
C ASP A 73 -18.61 28.69 -29.59
N THR A 74 -17.61 27.85 -29.29
CA THR A 74 -17.78 26.47 -28.83
C THR A 74 -17.70 26.32 -27.31
N GLU A 75 -18.33 25.28 -26.75
CA GLU A 75 -18.17 24.90 -25.35
C GLU A 75 -16.73 24.50 -25.03
N GLU A 76 -16.04 23.87 -25.97
CA GLU A 76 -14.64 23.49 -25.87
C GLU A 76 -13.73 24.72 -25.68
N TYR A 77 -14.03 25.85 -26.33
CA TYR A 77 -13.33 27.10 -26.09
C TYR A 77 -13.63 27.69 -24.70
N GLN A 78 -14.85 27.54 -24.18
CA GLN A 78 -15.16 27.94 -22.81
C GLN A 78 -14.35 27.11 -21.79
N LYS A 79 -14.26 25.80 -21.99
CA LYS A 79 -13.40 24.90 -21.19
C LYS A 79 -11.92 25.29 -21.31
N TYR A 80 -11.44 25.58 -22.52
CA TYR A 80 -10.07 26.03 -22.76
C TYR A 80 -9.74 27.35 -22.07
N THR A 81 -10.64 28.34 -22.15
CA THR A 81 -10.44 29.64 -21.49
C THR A 81 -10.55 29.53 -19.97
N LEU A 82 -11.48 28.72 -19.46
CA LEU A 82 -11.59 28.41 -18.03
C LEU A 82 -10.32 27.73 -17.52
N PHE A 83 -9.83 26.70 -18.19
CA PHE A 83 -8.58 26.03 -17.84
C PHE A 83 -7.40 27.03 -17.80
N ASN A 84 -7.24 27.84 -18.85
CA ASN A 84 -6.17 28.84 -18.89
C ASN A 84 -6.30 29.93 -17.80
N LYS A 85 -7.52 30.26 -17.39
CA LYS A 85 -7.78 31.17 -16.26
C LYS A 85 -7.42 30.52 -14.92
N LEU A 86 -7.85 29.27 -14.70
CA LEU A 86 -7.55 28.52 -13.48
C LEU A 86 -6.04 28.25 -13.36
N LYS A 87 -5.38 27.88 -14.46
CA LYS A 87 -3.92 27.65 -14.54
C LYS A 87 -3.10 28.88 -14.14
N LYS A 88 -3.62 30.08 -14.37
CA LYS A 88 -2.99 31.36 -13.97
C LYS A 88 -3.41 31.84 -12.58
N SER A 89 -4.45 31.25 -11.99
CA SER A 89 -4.92 31.64 -10.66
C SER A 89 -3.86 31.32 -9.62
N SER A 90 -3.58 32.29 -8.74
CA SER A 90 -2.62 32.12 -7.64
C SER A 90 -2.94 30.90 -6.78
N LYS A 91 -4.22 30.53 -6.64
CA LYS A 91 -4.69 29.33 -5.91
C LYS A 91 -4.09 28.03 -6.48
N PHE A 92 -4.28 27.75 -7.77
CA PHE A 92 -3.79 26.52 -8.42
C PHE A 92 -2.28 26.58 -8.66
N VAL A 93 -1.75 27.75 -9.03
CA VAL A 93 -0.29 27.95 -9.18
C VAL A 93 0.43 27.62 -7.88
N ASN A 94 -0.02 28.16 -6.75
CA ASN A 94 0.59 27.91 -5.45
C ASN A 94 0.42 26.44 -5.02
N TYR A 95 -0.73 25.83 -5.30
CA TYR A 95 -0.97 24.41 -5.04
C TYR A 95 0.02 23.52 -5.79
N TYR A 96 0.11 23.62 -7.13
CA TYR A 96 1.01 22.77 -7.91
C TYR A 96 2.49 23.11 -7.68
N LYS A 97 2.81 24.38 -7.37
CA LYS A 97 4.15 24.79 -6.94
C LYS A 97 4.55 24.14 -5.61
N LEU A 98 3.63 24.00 -4.66
CA LEU A 98 3.89 23.31 -3.39
C LEU A 98 3.88 21.79 -3.57
N LYS A 99 2.95 21.23 -4.38
CA LYS A 99 2.86 19.81 -4.72
C LYS A 99 4.15 19.26 -5.33
N SER A 100 4.80 20.06 -6.18
CA SER A 100 6.08 19.73 -6.81
C SER A 100 7.31 20.22 -6.03
N SER A 101 7.11 20.85 -4.86
CA SER A 101 8.23 21.40 -4.09
C SER A 101 9.00 20.30 -3.37
N GLU A 102 10.32 20.45 -3.35
CA GLU A 102 11.18 19.59 -2.54
C GLU A 102 10.93 19.77 -1.03
N GLU A 103 10.38 20.92 -0.63
CA GLU A 103 9.97 21.21 0.75
C GLU A 103 8.80 20.31 1.21
N LEU A 104 7.76 20.16 0.39
CA LEU A 104 6.64 19.25 0.69
C LEU A 104 7.09 17.78 0.65
N LYS A 105 7.97 17.43 -0.29
CA LYS A 105 8.55 16.08 -0.36
C LYS A 105 9.30 15.73 0.93
N LYS A 106 10.22 16.60 1.37
CA LYS A 106 10.93 16.44 2.66
C LYS A 106 9.98 16.38 3.85
N PHE A 107 8.90 17.16 3.84
CA PHE A 107 7.86 17.09 4.87
C PHE A 107 7.16 15.73 4.90
N ASN A 108 6.73 15.20 3.74
CA ASN A 108 6.06 13.90 3.65
C ASN A 108 7.01 12.76 4.04
N ASP A 109 8.24 12.75 3.49
CA ASP A 109 9.27 11.75 3.81
C ASP A 109 9.56 11.74 5.33
N PHE A 110 9.62 12.91 5.97
CA PHE A 110 9.78 13.01 7.42
C PHE A 110 8.52 12.66 8.20
N SER A 111 7.32 12.88 7.63
CA SER A 111 6.05 12.51 8.25
C SER A 111 5.87 11.00 8.40
N GLU A 112 6.53 10.23 7.55
CA GLU A 112 6.56 8.76 7.54
C GLU A 112 7.83 8.20 8.21
N SER A 113 8.69 9.05 8.79
CA SER A 113 9.93 8.58 9.39
C SER A 113 9.69 7.93 10.75
N SER A 114 10.45 6.87 11.01
CA SER A 114 10.47 6.20 12.32
C SER A 114 10.92 7.14 13.45
N GLU A 115 11.61 8.24 13.12
CA GLU A 115 12.03 9.24 14.10
C GLU A 115 10.84 10.07 14.61
N LEU A 116 9.92 10.47 13.71
CA LEU A 116 8.69 11.16 14.09
C LEU A 116 7.74 10.24 14.86
N GLU A 117 7.67 8.96 14.48
CA GLU A 117 6.94 7.92 15.22
C GLU A 117 7.47 7.81 16.66
N ASN A 118 8.78 7.63 16.85
CA ASN A 118 9.42 7.61 18.16
C ASN A 118 9.16 8.90 18.98
N TYR A 119 9.21 10.08 18.34
CA TYR A 119 8.88 11.34 19.01
C TYR A 119 7.44 11.36 19.55
N ASN A 120 6.47 10.90 18.75
CA ASN A 120 5.07 10.88 19.15
C ASN A 120 4.84 9.89 20.30
N GLU A 121 5.44 8.70 20.23
CA GLU A 121 5.39 7.71 21.32
C GLU A 121 6.00 8.26 22.62
N LEU A 122 7.15 8.94 22.53
CA LEU A 122 7.77 9.62 23.67
C LEU A 122 6.88 10.75 24.20
N GLU A 123 6.26 11.56 23.34
CA GLU A 123 5.34 12.63 23.75
C GLU A 123 4.11 12.08 24.49
N GLU A 124 3.54 10.99 23.99
CA GLU A 124 2.40 10.30 24.63
C GLU A 124 2.81 9.71 25.98
N TYR A 125 3.93 8.98 26.04
CA TYR A 125 4.47 8.40 27.27
C TYR A 125 4.78 9.47 28.33
N LEU A 126 5.42 10.59 27.96
CA LEU A 126 5.76 11.66 28.89
C LEU A 126 4.52 12.41 29.42
N ASN A 127 3.42 12.43 28.67
CA ASN A 127 2.15 12.99 29.10
C ASN A 127 1.28 12.00 29.90
N SER A 128 1.64 10.72 29.90
CA SER A 128 0.90 9.65 30.59
C SER A 128 0.89 9.82 32.11
N ASP A 129 -0.12 9.22 32.74
CA ASP A 129 -0.19 9.16 34.21
C ASP A 129 0.85 8.20 34.81
N GLU A 130 1.35 7.25 34.01
CA GLU A 130 2.42 6.33 34.41
C GLU A 130 3.72 7.09 34.70
N PHE A 131 4.18 7.93 33.76
CA PHE A 131 5.40 8.74 33.93
C PHE A 131 5.30 9.70 35.12
N LYS A 132 4.12 10.33 35.32
CA LYS A 132 3.86 11.20 36.48
C LYS A 132 3.97 10.43 37.80
N LYS A 133 3.42 9.21 37.88
CA LYS A 133 3.50 8.34 39.06
C LYS A 133 4.94 7.92 39.37
N ILE A 134 5.74 7.57 38.36
CA ILE A 134 7.15 7.20 38.55
C ILE A 134 7.93 8.35 39.19
N LYS A 135 7.78 9.58 38.67
CA LYS A 135 8.45 10.76 39.22
C LYS A 135 8.04 11.07 40.65
N GLN A 136 6.75 10.90 40.98
CA GLN A 136 6.25 11.06 42.35
C GLN A 136 6.79 9.99 43.30
N ASN A 137 6.82 8.73 42.87
CA ASN A 137 7.32 7.61 43.67
C ASN A 137 8.81 7.73 43.98
N LEU A 138 9.64 8.11 43.01
CA LEU A 138 11.07 8.35 43.22
C LEU A 138 11.32 9.45 44.26
N ALA A 139 10.60 10.57 44.15
CA ALA A 139 10.70 11.67 45.11
C ALA A 139 10.26 11.25 46.53
N GLN A 140 9.18 10.48 46.64
CA GLN A 140 8.67 9.98 47.92
C GLN A 140 9.63 8.97 48.57
N ASN A 141 10.19 8.04 47.79
CA ASN A 141 11.15 7.05 48.30
C ASN A 141 12.47 7.70 48.73
N LYS A 142 12.98 8.67 47.96
CA LYS A 142 14.17 9.44 48.34
C LYS A 142 13.96 10.17 49.66
N LYS A 143 12.77 10.74 49.87
CA LYS A 143 12.39 11.41 51.13
C LYS A 143 12.45 10.45 52.32
N LEU A 144 11.87 9.25 52.19
CA LEU A 144 11.87 8.24 53.25
C LEU A 144 13.29 7.78 53.65
N GLU A 145 14.17 7.59 52.68
CA GLU A 145 15.57 7.20 52.95
C GLU A 145 16.37 8.34 53.59
N LEU A 146 16.13 9.60 53.19
CA LEU A 146 16.73 10.77 53.83
C LEU A 146 16.24 10.96 55.29
N GLU A 147 14.99 10.61 55.59
CA GLU A 147 14.46 10.63 56.96
C GLU A 147 15.22 9.66 57.88
N LYS A 148 15.64 8.49 57.39
CA LYS A 148 16.49 7.55 58.14
C LYS A 148 17.86 8.14 58.45
N LEU A 149 18.49 8.82 57.49
CA LEU A 149 19.77 9.52 57.69
C LEU A 149 19.64 10.64 58.72
N ASP A 150 18.55 11.40 58.67
CA ASP A 150 18.29 12.46 59.65
C ASP A 150 17.99 11.89 61.04
N ASN A 151 17.30 10.75 61.13
CA ASN A 151 17.12 10.03 62.40
C ASN A 151 18.47 9.59 63.00
N TYR A 152 19.36 9.02 62.20
CA TYR A 152 20.72 8.69 62.64
C TYR A 152 21.46 9.92 63.18
N LYS A 153 21.45 11.04 62.43
CA LYS A 153 22.10 12.30 62.86
C LYS A 153 21.55 12.80 64.20
N LYS A 154 20.25 12.64 64.46
CA LYS A 154 19.61 12.99 65.73
C LYS A 154 20.05 12.05 66.86
N LEU A 155 19.99 10.74 66.63
CA LEU A 155 20.39 9.73 67.62
C LEU A 155 21.87 9.83 68.00
N LYS A 156 22.76 10.05 67.03
CA LYS A 156 24.21 10.28 67.23
C LYS A 156 24.50 11.44 68.18
N LYS A 157 23.65 12.47 68.17
CA LYS A 157 23.76 13.66 69.04
C LYS A 157 22.97 13.52 70.34
N SER A 158 22.21 12.44 70.51
CA SER A 158 21.40 12.24 71.71
C SER A 158 22.29 12.10 72.94
N LYS A 159 21.86 12.71 74.05
CA LYS A 159 22.62 12.65 75.30
C LYS A 159 22.85 11.19 75.74
N THR A 160 21.88 10.31 75.52
CA THR A 160 21.94 8.89 75.87
C THR A 160 23.09 8.16 75.16
N ILE A 161 23.11 8.17 73.82
CA ILE A 161 24.15 7.51 73.01
C ILE A 161 25.52 8.11 73.29
N VAL A 162 25.61 9.45 73.35
CA VAL A 162 26.87 10.16 73.63
C VAL A 162 27.42 9.80 75.01
N ASN A 163 26.59 9.81 76.06
CA ASN A 163 27.04 9.50 77.42
C ASN A 163 27.46 8.03 77.56
N TYR A 164 26.73 7.10 76.94
CA TYR A 164 27.09 5.68 76.92
C TYR A 164 28.49 5.46 76.35
N TYR A 165 28.77 5.96 75.13
CA TYR A 165 30.09 5.81 74.52
C TYR A 165 31.17 6.61 75.25
N LYS A 166 30.83 7.78 75.81
CA LYS A 166 31.76 8.57 76.62
C LYS A 166 32.17 7.84 77.90
N LEU A 167 31.26 7.11 78.56
CA LEU A 167 31.59 6.30 79.73
C LEU A 167 32.34 5.03 79.34
N LYS A 168 31.87 4.29 78.33
CA LYS A 168 32.50 3.05 77.83
C LYS A 168 33.96 3.27 77.45
N ASN A 169 34.26 4.41 76.85
CA ASN A 169 35.61 4.79 76.43
C ASN A 169 36.37 5.63 77.47
N SER A 170 35.85 5.77 78.70
CA SER A 170 36.52 6.54 79.76
C SER A 170 37.62 5.74 80.44
N ASN A 171 38.70 6.43 80.82
CA ASN A 171 39.77 5.84 81.63
C ASN A 171 39.22 5.31 82.97
N GLU A 172 38.19 5.95 83.52
CA GLU A 172 37.55 5.53 84.77
C GLU A 172 36.85 4.17 84.64
N PHE A 173 36.19 3.89 83.51
CA PHE A 173 35.58 2.58 83.22
C PHE A 173 36.65 1.51 82.95
N ALA A 174 37.74 1.88 82.27
CA ALA A 174 38.88 0.99 82.07
C ALA A 174 39.58 0.61 83.40
N ASP A 175 39.79 1.59 84.29
CA ASP A 175 40.35 1.37 85.63
C ASP A 175 39.42 0.50 86.50
N TYR A 176 38.10 0.71 86.41
CA TYR A 176 37.11 -0.17 87.03
C TYR A 176 37.27 -1.61 86.56
N LYS A 177 37.30 -1.86 85.24
CA LYS A 177 37.45 -3.20 84.67
C LYS A 177 38.78 -3.85 85.05
N LYS A 178 39.86 -3.08 85.12
CA LYS A 178 41.16 -3.56 85.58
C LYS A 178 41.15 -3.97 87.06
N THR A 179 40.46 -3.19 87.91
CA THR A 179 40.35 -3.49 89.35
C THR A 179 39.39 -4.65 89.61
N GLU A 180 38.31 -4.76 88.83
CA GLU A 180 37.36 -5.88 88.85
C GLU A 180 38.06 -7.24 88.67
N ALA A 181 39.07 -7.28 87.80
CA ALA A 181 39.86 -8.47 87.52
C ALA A 181 41.08 -8.65 88.45
N SER A 182 41.28 -7.77 89.44
CA SER A 182 42.50 -7.78 90.26
C SER A 182 42.46 -8.81 91.39
N GLU A 183 43.61 -9.46 91.64
CA GLU A 183 43.80 -10.35 92.80
C GLU A 183 43.70 -9.59 94.14
N GLU A 184 44.01 -8.29 94.15
CA GLU A 184 43.86 -7.42 95.32
C GLU A 184 42.39 -7.30 95.76
N LEU A 185 41.46 -7.13 94.80
CA LEU A 185 40.02 -7.08 95.08
C LEU A 185 39.50 -8.44 95.56
N LYS A 186 39.89 -9.55 94.91
CA LYS A 186 39.52 -10.90 95.34
C LYS A 186 39.95 -11.17 96.77
N LYS A 187 41.21 -10.87 97.10
CA LYS A 187 41.75 -11.05 98.45
C LYS A 187 41.01 -10.20 99.50
N TYR A 188 40.63 -8.98 99.15
CA TYR A 188 39.80 -8.14 100.02
C TYR A 188 38.42 -8.73 100.24
N GLU A 189 37.74 -9.21 99.20
CA GLU A 189 36.39 -9.79 99.31
C GLU A 189 36.41 -11.08 100.14
N GLU A 190 37.43 -11.93 99.97
CA GLU A 190 37.65 -13.12 100.81
C GLU A 190 37.85 -12.74 102.29
N LEU A 191 38.70 -11.74 102.55
CA LEU A 191 38.96 -11.27 103.91
C LEU A 191 37.76 -10.54 104.52
N ASP A 192 37.02 -9.75 103.75
CA ASP A 192 35.79 -9.08 104.20
C ASP A 192 34.74 -10.13 104.61
N THR A 193 34.61 -11.18 103.82
CA THR A 193 33.73 -12.32 104.14
C THR A 193 34.16 -13.00 105.44
N PHE A 194 35.45 -13.32 105.60
CA PHE A 194 35.97 -13.97 106.81
C PHE A 194 35.88 -13.08 108.06
N ILE A 195 36.25 -11.80 107.97
CA ILE A 195 36.26 -10.89 109.13
C ILE A 195 34.85 -10.53 109.60
N ASN A 196 33.90 -10.42 108.68
CA ASN A 196 32.49 -10.20 109.03
C ASN A 196 31.73 -11.51 109.33
N SER A 197 32.43 -12.65 109.37
CA SER A 197 31.83 -13.95 109.62
C SER A 197 31.49 -14.18 111.10
N PRO A 198 30.44 -14.95 111.41
CA PRO A 198 30.18 -15.44 112.76
C PRO A 198 31.37 -16.20 113.36
N GLU A 199 32.08 -16.98 112.54
CA GLU A 199 33.21 -17.84 112.92
C GLU A 199 34.36 -17.03 113.53
N PHE A 200 34.70 -15.88 112.97
CA PHE A 200 35.75 -15.00 113.50
C PHE A 200 35.41 -14.40 114.87
N ASN A 201 34.14 -14.06 115.08
CA ASN A 201 33.66 -13.54 116.36
C ASN A 201 33.64 -14.63 117.44
N GLU A 202 33.26 -15.85 117.07
CA GLU A 202 33.27 -17.00 117.97
C GLU A 202 34.70 -17.38 118.40
N PHE A 203 35.66 -17.37 117.47
CA PHE A 203 37.08 -17.58 117.76
C PHE A 203 37.60 -16.67 118.88
N LYS A 204 37.35 -15.35 118.77
CA LYS A 204 37.76 -14.36 119.79
C LYS A 204 37.20 -14.67 121.17
N LYS A 205 35.92 -15.04 121.22
CA LYS A 205 35.21 -15.33 122.47
C LYS A 205 35.80 -16.57 123.16
N ASN A 206 36.03 -17.64 122.40
CA ASN A 206 36.55 -18.91 122.92
C ASN A 206 38.00 -18.77 123.43
N LEU A 207 38.83 -18.01 122.73
CA LEU A 207 40.22 -17.76 123.12
C LEU A 207 40.31 -17.03 124.47
N GLU A 208 39.51 -15.97 124.65
CA GLU A 208 39.52 -15.19 125.89
C GLU A 208 38.97 -15.99 127.08
N GLN A 209 37.92 -16.79 126.85
CA GLN A 209 37.38 -17.67 127.89
C GLN A 209 38.44 -18.65 128.42
N ARG A 210 39.17 -19.30 127.51
CA ARG A 210 40.23 -20.24 127.87
C ARG A 210 41.38 -19.57 128.63
N ARG A 211 41.72 -18.33 128.27
CA ARG A 211 42.73 -17.53 128.98
C ARG A 211 42.32 -17.27 130.43
N ILE A 212 41.06 -16.89 130.65
CA ILE A 212 40.51 -16.62 131.99
C ILE A 212 40.54 -17.88 132.86
N GLU A 213 40.13 -19.03 132.31
CA GLU A 213 40.11 -20.31 133.03
C GLU A 213 41.49 -20.71 133.53
N GLU A 214 42.52 -20.63 132.68
CA GLU A 214 43.89 -20.92 133.09
C GLU A 214 44.40 -19.88 134.10
N GLN A 215 44.16 -18.59 133.87
CA GLN A 215 44.57 -17.52 134.80
C GLN A 215 43.99 -17.72 136.21
N ASN A 216 42.77 -18.24 136.33
CA ASN A 216 42.14 -18.54 137.61
C ASN A 216 42.88 -19.64 138.40
N LYS A 217 43.49 -20.62 137.75
CA LYS A 217 44.30 -21.65 138.44
C LYS A 217 45.52 -21.03 139.12
N LEU A 218 46.21 -20.11 138.43
CA LEU A 218 47.33 -19.35 139.00
C LEU A 218 46.88 -18.48 140.17
N ASN A 219 45.73 -17.82 140.05
CA ASN A 219 45.15 -17.02 141.13
C ASN A 219 44.83 -17.88 142.36
N ASN A 220 44.28 -19.08 142.16
CA ASN A 220 43.93 -19.99 143.25
C ASN A 220 45.17 -20.48 144.02
N TYR A 221 46.22 -20.90 143.31
CA TYR A 221 47.50 -21.26 143.94
C TYR A 221 48.05 -20.11 144.81
N ASN A 222 48.06 -18.90 144.26
CA ASN A 222 48.56 -17.72 144.99
C ASN A 222 47.76 -17.43 146.26
N LYS A 223 46.46 -17.74 146.26
CA LYS A 223 45.58 -17.62 147.44
C LYS A 223 45.93 -18.68 148.50
N LEU A 224 46.01 -19.95 148.11
CA LEU A 224 46.33 -21.06 149.03
C LEU A 224 47.74 -20.95 149.63
N LYS A 225 48.73 -20.50 148.84
CA LYS A 225 50.11 -20.27 149.29
C LYS A 225 50.21 -19.34 150.49
N LYS A 226 49.27 -18.39 150.63
CA LYS A 226 49.23 -17.40 151.70
C LYS A 226 48.33 -17.82 152.87
N ALA A 227 47.62 -18.94 152.75
CA ALA A 227 46.71 -19.40 153.79
C ALA A 227 47.48 -19.72 155.07
N LYS A 228 47.00 -19.17 156.19
CA LYS A 228 47.73 -19.17 157.46
C LYS A 228 47.92 -20.58 158.01
N HIS A 229 46.94 -21.46 157.84
CA HIS A 229 47.02 -22.86 158.30
C HIS A 229 48.01 -23.68 157.47
N ILE A 230 48.05 -23.51 156.13
CA ILE A 230 49.07 -24.16 155.27
C ILE A 230 50.48 -23.66 155.64
N THR A 231 50.63 -22.35 155.82
CA THR A 231 51.92 -21.76 156.24
C THR A 231 52.37 -22.30 157.59
N ASN A 232 51.47 -22.34 158.57
CA ASN A 232 51.76 -22.83 159.91
C ASN A 232 52.04 -24.33 159.91
N TYR A 233 51.33 -25.12 159.12
CA TYR A 233 51.60 -26.54 158.94
C TYR A 233 53.04 -26.78 158.51
N TYR A 234 53.52 -26.10 157.47
CA TYR A 234 54.91 -26.22 157.04
C TYR A 234 55.91 -25.65 158.05
N LYS A 235 55.51 -24.69 158.88
CA LYS A 235 56.33 -24.17 159.97
C LYS A 235 56.52 -25.21 161.08
N VAL A 236 55.45 -25.90 161.48
CA VAL A 236 55.51 -26.98 162.49
C VAL A 236 56.20 -28.21 161.93
N LYS A 237 55.96 -28.58 160.67
CA LYS A 237 56.63 -29.69 159.98
C LYS A 237 58.15 -29.63 160.06
N LYS A 238 58.69 -28.41 160.12
CA LYS A 238 60.13 -28.12 160.17
C LYS A 238 60.63 -27.80 161.58
N SER A 239 59.79 -27.92 162.61
CA SER A 239 60.15 -27.49 163.97
C SER A 239 61.00 -28.52 164.71
N LYS A 240 61.90 -28.03 165.57
CA LYS A 240 62.76 -28.87 166.41
C LYS A 240 61.96 -29.59 167.49
N GLU A 241 60.85 -28.99 167.93
CA GLU A 241 59.95 -29.56 168.93
C GLU A 241 59.23 -30.81 168.41
N LEU A 242 58.81 -30.82 167.13
CA LEU A 242 58.23 -32.00 166.50
C LEU A 242 59.26 -33.13 166.37
N ALA A 243 60.49 -32.79 165.99
CA ALA A 243 61.58 -33.75 165.93
C ALA A 243 61.88 -34.37 167.31
N ASN A 244 61.96 -33.54 168.36
CA ASN A 244 62.16 -34.03 169.74
C ASN A 244 60.98 -34.88 170.23
N TYR A 245 59.74 -34.53 169.86
CA TYR A 245 58.56 -35.33 170.18
C TYR A 245 58.66 -36.73 169.60
N ASN A 246 58.98 -36.83 168.31
CA ASN A 246 59.13 -38.12 167.63
C ASN A 246 60.24 -38.98 168.27
N ASN A 247 61.33 -38.37 168.74
CA ASN A 247 62.44 -39.10 169.37
C ASN A 247 62.11 -39.70 170.76
N ILE A 248 61.22 -39.08 171.53
CA ILE A 248 60.88 -39.54 172.90
C ILE A 248 59.66 -40.47 172.90
N ASN A 249 58.75 -40.31 171.94
CA ASN A 249 57.41 -40.92 171.93
C ASN A 249 57.40 -42.43 172.20
N ASP A 250 58.42 -43.14 171.75
CA ASP A 250 58.51 -44.61 171.83
C ASP A 250 59.74 -45.07 172.63
N SER A 251 60.26 -44.23 173.53
CA SER A 251 61.48 -44.52 174.30
C SER A 251 61.24 -45.41 175.52
N GLU A 252 62.16 -46.35 175.80
CA GLU A 252 62.19 -47.18 177.03
C GLU A 252 62.15 -46.33 178.31
N LYS A 253 62.80 -45.16 178.25
CA LYS A 253 62.84 -44.18 179.33
C LYS A 253 61.45 -43.64 179.69
N LEU A 254 60.59 -43.42 178.69
CA LEU A 254 59.20 -43.01 178.91
C LEU A 254 58.39 -44.17 179.50
N SER A 255 58.58 -45.39 178.99
CA SER A 255 57.90 -46.59 179.51
C SER A 255 58.22 -46.85 180.98
N GLN A 256 59.50 -46.86 181.36
CA GLN A 256 59.93 -47.02 182.76
C GLN A 256 59.37 -45.93 183.68
N PHE A 257 59.26 -44.69 183.18
CA PHE A 257 58.69 -43.58 183.95
C PHE A 257 57.22 -43.83 184.28
N GLU A 258 56.44 -44.27 183.31
CA GLU A 258 55.02 -44.55 183.49
C GLU A 258 54.78 -45.75 184.43
N GLU A 259 55.63 -46.78 184.36
CA GLU A 259 55.56 -47.97 185.21
C GLU A 259 55.87 -47.66 186.68
N LEU A 260 56.97 -46.94 186.93
CA LEU A 260 57.36 -46.52 188.27
C LEU A 260 56.36 -45.52 188.87
N GLU A 261 55.73 -44.67 188.03
CA GLU A 261 54.67 -43.76 188.45
C GLU A 261 53.46 -44.51 189.02
N LYS A 262 53.08 -45.63 188.39
CA LYS A 262 52.03 -46.50 188.92
C LYS A 262 52.43 -47.13 190.25
N LEU A 263 53.61 -47.76 190.31
CA LEU A 263 54.06 -48.49 191.50
C LEU A 263 54.15 -47.58 192.73
N VAL A 264 54.78 -46.41 192.60
CA VAL A 264 54.99 -45.47 193.70
C VAL A 264 53.68 -44.96 194.30
N ASN A 265 52.62 -44.88 193.50
CA ASN A 265 51.34 -44.40 193.97
C ASN A 265 50.44 -45.54 194.52
N SER A 266 50.94 -46.78 194.60
CA SER A 266 50.20 -47.93 195.15
C SER A 266 50.06 -47.89 196.68
N LYS A 267 49.03 -48.57 197.20
CA LYS A 267 48.58 -48.44 198.59
C LYS A 267 49.49 -49.20 199.56
N GLU A 268 49.86 -50.44 199.24
CA GLU A 268 50.81 -51.25 200.04
C GLU A 268 52.15 -50.51 200.20
N PHE A 269 52.64 -49.89 199.11
CA PHE A 269 53.90 -49.14 199.09
C PHE A 269 53.88 -47.96 200.06
N GLN A 270 52.74 -47.30 200.26
CA GLN A 270 52.63 -46.15 201.16
C GLN A 270 52.45 -46.56 202.64
N GLU A 271 51.97 -47.76 202.95
CA GLU A 271 51.85 -48.28 204.32
C GLU A 271 53.18 -48.75 204.86
N HIS A 272 53.88 -49.60 204.11
CA HIS A 272 55.23 -50.03 204.46
C HIS A 272 56.15 -48.81 204.63
N LYS A 273 55.92 -47.76 203.83
CA LYS A 273 56.61 -46.46 203.93
C LYS A 273 56.57 -45.74 205.28
N LYS A 274 55.61 -46.06 206.14
CA LYS A 274 55.49 -45.49 207.49
C LYS A 274 56.22 -46.32 208.54
N GLU A 275 56.60 -47.55 208.23
CA GLU A 275 57.31 -48.44 209.15
C GLU A 275 58.77 -47.99 209.34
N LYS A 276 59.32 -48.26 210.55
CA LYS A 276 60.60 -47.68 211.01
C LYS A 276 61.82 -48.19 210.22
N ASP A 277 61.68 -49.32 209.54
CA ASP A 277 62.65 -50.01 208.70
C ASP A 277 62.50 -49.72 207.19
N PHE A 278 61.46 -48.99 206.74
CA PHE A 278 61.23 -48.68 205.31
C PHE A 278 62.40 -48.03 204.59
N LYS A 279 63.19 -47.21 205.29
CA LYS A 279 64.34 -46.55 204.68
C LYS A 279 65.41 -47.54 204.22
N SER A 280 65.41 -48.75 204.76
CA SER A 280 66.24 -49.88 204.35
C SER A 280 65.56 -50.81 203.32
N SER A 281 64.33 -50.50 202.85
CA SER A 281 63.58 -51.34 201.89
C SER A 281 63.96 -51.10 200.43
N GLU A 282 63.79 -52.14 199.61
CA GLU A 282 63.95 -52.05 198.14
C GLU A 282 62.97 -51.04 197.51
N GLU A 283 61.78 -50.92 198.09
CA GLU A 283 60.73 -50.01 197.66
C GLU A 283 61.18 -48.55 197.72
N HIS A 284 61.91 -48.15 198.76
CA HIS A 284 62.46 -46.80 198.85
C HIS A 284 63.33 -46.44 197.63
N SER A 285 64.11 -47.40 197.11
CA SER A 285 64.95 -47.22 195.92
C SER A 285 64.11 -46.96 194.66
N LYS A 286 62.97 -47.65 194.49
CA LYS A 286 62.05 -47.44 193.35
C LYS A 286 61.38 -46.06 193.39
N LEU A 287 61.04 -45.56 194.58
CA LEU A 287 60.54 -44.18 194.77
C LEU A 287 61.57 -43.13 194.38
N LEU A 288 62.84 -43.34 194.72
CA LEU A 288 63.92 -42.43 194.32
C LEU A 288 64.08 -42.41 192.80
N LYS A 289 64.02 -43.58 192.14
CA LYS A 289 64.13 -43.69 190.68
C LYS A 289 62.96 -43.00 189.94
N TYR A 290 61.72 -43.16 190.39
CA TYR A 290 60.57 -42.42 189.85
C TYR A 290 60.76 -40.90 189.97
N LYS A 291 61.16 -40.41 191.15
CA LYS A 291 61.39 -38.97 191.38
C LYS A 291 62.51 -38.42 190.48
N GLN A 292 63.51 -39.24 190.16
CA GLN A 292 64.57 -38.88 189.22
C GLN A 292 64.02 -38.77 187.79
N LEU A 293 63.31 -39.78 187.30
CA LEU A 293 62.74 -39.77 185.95
C LEU A 293 61.69 -38.66 185.76
N LYS A 294 60.86 -38.38 186.77
CA LYS A 294 59.90 -37.25 186.76
C LYS A 294 60.57 -35.89 186.57
N LYS A 295 61.83 -35.77 186.99
CA LYS A 295 62.62 -34.54 186.84
C LYS A 295 63.32 -34.43 185.49
N SER A 296 63.33 -35.48 184.67
CA SER A 296 63.97 -35.49 183.33
C SER A 296 63.42 -34.38 182.43
N SER A 297 64.32 -33.57 181.86
CA SER A 297 63.96 -32.43 180.99
C SER A 297 63.21 -32.89 179.74
N ASP A 298 63.69 -33.96 179.12
CA ASP A 298 63.25 -34.47 177.82
C ASP A 298 61.80 -34.99 177.88
N LEU A 299 61.45 -35.73 178.94
CA LEU A 299 60.07 -36.18 179.19
C LEU A 299 59.13 -35.00 179.43
N LYS A 300 59.58 -33.96 180.16
CA LYS A 300 58.78 -32.74 180.36
C LYS A 300 58.49 -32.01 179.05
N GLN A 301 59.48 -31.90 178.16
CA GLN A 301 59.32 -31.23 176.88
C GLN A 301 58.41 -32.02 175.93
N TYR A 302 58.59 -33.34 175.85
CA TYR A 302 57.73 -34.24 175.08
C TYR A 302 56.25 -34.06 175.47
N PHE A 303 55.92 -34.19 176.75
CA PHE A 303 54.53 -34.05 177.21
C PHE A 303 53.98 -32.62 177.03
N LYS A 304 54.84 -31.60 177.11
CA LYS A 304 54.46 -30.21 176.83
C LYS A 304 54.11 -30.00 175.36
N PHE A 305 54.90 -30.54 174.44
CA PHE A 305 54.65 -30.41 173.01
C PHE A 305 53.47 -31.29 172.55
N LYS A 306 53.35 -32.52 173.07
CA LYS A 306 52.21 -33.42 172.81
C LYS A 306 50.87 -32.78 173.10
N LYS A 307 50.80 -31.98 174.18
CA LYS A 307 49.59 -31.26 174.60
C LYS A 307 49.42 -29.90 173.90
N SER A 308 50.34 -29.51 173.03
CA SER A 308 50.29 -28.19 172.39
C SER A 308 49.29 -28.16 171.22
N LYS A 309 48.54 -27.07 171.12
CA LYS A 309 47.55 -26.86 170.05
C LYS A 309 48.18 -26.96 168.66
N GLN A 310 49.39 -26.43 168.50
CA GLN A 310 50.14 -26.44 167.24
C GLN A 310 50.44 -27.85 166.72
N PHE A 311 50.69 -28.83 167.60
CA PHE A 311 50.90 -30.22 167.19
C PHE A 311 49.60 -30.89 166.76
N ALA A 312 48.50 -30.63 167.48
CA ALA A 312 47.17 -31.12 167.11
C ALA A 312 46.70 -30.57 165.75
N ASP A 313 46.92 -29.28 165.49
CA ASP A 313 46.58 -28.65 164.20
C ASP A 313 47.47 -29.18 163.04
N PHE A 314 48.74 -29.45 163.31
CA PHE A 314 49.66 -30.07 162.33
C PHE A 314 49.20 -31.49 161.94
N ASN A 315 48.91 -32.36 162.92
CA ASN A 315 48.46 -33.73 162.64
C ASN A 315 47.12 -33.80 161.90
N LYS A 316 46.25 -32.80 162.06
CA LYS A 316 45.01 -32.72 161.27
C LYS A 316 45.26 -32.46 159.78
N LEU A 317 46.34 -31.74 159.47
CA LEU A 317 46.67 -31.33 158.10
C LEU A 317 47.68 -32.27 157.43
N GLU A 318 48.50 -32.96 158.19
CA GLU A 318 49.44 -33.97 157.68
C GLU A 318 48.67 -35.09 156.99
N GLY A 319 48.94 -35.29 155.69
CA GLY A 319 48.22 -36.24 154.84
C GLY A 319 46.84 -35.77 154.33
N SER A 320 46.46 -34.51 154.54
CA SER A 320 45.16 -33.99 154.06
C SER A 320 45.14 -33.67 152.56
N LYS A 321 43.98 -33.86 151.91
CA LYS A 321 43.74 -33.51 150.50
C LYS A 321 44.06 -32.04 150.19
N GLU A 322 43.88 -31.15 151.15
CA GLU A 322 44.14 -29.72 150.96
C GLU A 322 45.64 -29.43 150.73
N ILE A 323 46.53 -30.12 151.46
CA ILE A 323 47.98 -29.98 151.26
C ILE A 323 48.41 -30.63 149.95
N THR A 324 47.87 -31.80 149.59
CA THR A 324 48.14 -32.45 148.30
C THR A 324 47.75 -31.56 147.13
N ASN A 325 46.51 -31.02 147.13
CA ASN A 325 46.04 -30.12 146.08
C ASN A 325 46.89 -28.84 145.95
N TYR A 326 47.37 -28.31 147.09
CA TYR A 326 48.24 -27.15 147.08
C TYR A 326 49.58 -27.42 146.38
N GLU A 327 50.21 -28.57 146.64
CA GLU A 327 51.46 -28.95 145.99
C GLU A 327 51.27 -29.24 144.49
N GLU A 328 50.19 -29.92 144.09
CA GLU A 328 49.88 -30.14 142.67
C GLU A 328 49.64 -28.81 141.92
N LEU A 329 48.86 -27.89 142.50
CA LEU A 329 48.63 -26.57 141.93
C LEU A 329 49.92 -25.76 141.81
N LYS A 330 50.79 -25.85 142.82
CA LYS A 330 52.10 -25.20 142.83
C LYS A 330 52.97 -25.70 141.67
N ASP A 331 53.06 -27.01 141.48
CA ASP A 331 53.89 -27.59 140.42
C ASP A 331 53.35 -27.23 139.03
N LEU A 332 52.03 -27.24 138.84
CA LEU A 332 51.40 -26.85 137.57
C LEU A 332 51.71 -25.39 137.21
N VAL A 333 51.38 -24.45 138.09
CA VAL A 333 51.40 -23.02 137.76
C VAL A 333 52.80 -22.41 137.81
N THR A 334 53.77 -23.09 138.42
CA THR A 334 55.18 -22.68 138.37
C THR A 334 55.91 -23.24 137.15
N SER A 335 55.30 -24.17 136.39
CA SER A 335 55.89 -24.74 135.18
C SER A 335 55.99 -23.71 134.04
N GLN A 336 57.05 -23.82 133.23
CA GLN A 336 57.23 -22.97 132.04
C GLN A 336 56.10 -23.17 131.02
N LYS A 337 55.65 -24.41 130.83
CA LYS A 337 54.54 -24.76 129.93
C LYS A 337 53.28 -23.96 130.22
N PHE A 338 52.96 -23.71 131.48
CA PHE A 338 51.78 -22.95 131.87
C PHE A 338 51.92 -21.45 131.55
N LYS A 339 53.12 -20.89 131.69
CA LYS A 339 53.40 -19.49 131.31
C LYS A 339 53.29 -19.30 129.79
N ASP A 340 53.84 -20.23 129.01
CA ASP A 340 53.77 -20.20 127.55
C ASP A 340 52.32 -20.33 127.05
N LEU A 341 51.53 -21.19 127.71
CA LEU A 341 50.10 -21.33 127.44
C LEU A 341 49.36 -20.00 127.61
N LEU A 342 49.54 -19.29 128.73
CA LEU A 342 48.89 -17.99 128.96
C LEU A 342 49.27 -16.94 127.90
N HIS A 343 50.53 -16.91 127.46
CA HIS A 343 50.97 -15.99 126.42
C HIS A 343 50.39 -16.32 125.04
N SER A 344 50.28 -17.61 124.71
CA SER A 344 49.69 -18.08 123.45
C SER A 344 48.19 -17.78 123.31
N LEU A 345 47.50 -17.54 124.43
CA LEU A 345 46.06 -17.24 124.46
C LEU A 345 45.76 -15.73 124.33
N GLU A 346 46.76 -14.86 124.14
CA GLU A 346 46.52 -13.45 123.83
C GLU A 346 46.13 -13.26 122.35
N PHE A 347 44.97 -12.64 122.08
CA PHE A 347 44.41 -12.51 120.71
C PHE A 347 45.38 -11.88 119.70
N LYS A 348 46.16 -10.87 120.10
CA LYS A 348 47.17 -10.22 119.25
C LYS A 348 48.26 -11.17 118.72
N ASN A 349 48.43 -12.33 119.35
CA ASN A 349 49.44 -13.33 118.99
C ASN A 349 48.88 -14.43 118.06
N THR A 350 47.64 -14.28 117.57
CA THR A 350 46.96 -15.26 116.71
C THR A 350 47.07 -14.93 115.22
N GLU A 351 46.95 -15.94 114.36
CA GLU A 351 46.94 -15.74 112.89
C GLU A 351 45.69 -14.99 112.42
N GLU A 352 44.57 -15.18 113.11
CA GLU A 352 43.30 -14.50 112.88
C GLU A 352 43.43 -12.98 113.06
N TYR A 353 44.27 -12.51 114.00
CA TYR A 353 44.56 -11.10 114.16
C TYR A 353 45.34 -10.52 112.96
N LYS A 354 46.32 -11.25 112.43
CA LYS A 354 47.07 -10.84 111.22
C LYS A 354 46.14 -10.68 110.01
N LYS A 355 45.17 -11.59 109.84
CA LYS A 355 44.14 -11.47 108.79
C LYS A 355 43.26 -10.23 108.97
N LEU A 356 42.91 -9.87 110.22
CA LEU A 356 42.16 -8.64 110.51
C LEU A 356 42.97 -7.38 110.17
N GLU A 357 44.26 -7.36 110.44
CA GLU A 357 45.13 -6.24 110.05
C GLU A 357 45.23 -6.11 108.54
N GLU A 358 45.40 -7.22 107.83
CA GLU A 358 45.46 -7.23 106.37
C GLU A 358 44.14 -6.76 105.74
N TYR A 359 42.99 -7.23 106.24
CA TYR A 359 41.67 -6.75 105.86
C TYR A 359 41.56 -5.22 106.01
N ASN A 360 41.94 -4.69 107.18
CA ASN A 360 41.85 -3.26 107.46
C ASN A 360 42.76 -2.42 106.56
N LYS A 361 43.88 -2.98 106.10
CA LYS A 361 44.78 -2.34 105.13
C LYS A 361 44.16 -2.31 103.73
N LEU A 362 43.67 -3.45 103.24
CA LEU A 362 43.05 -3.57 101.92
C LEU A 362 41.75 -2.76 101.82
N LYS A 363 40.94 -2.71 102.89
CA LYS A 363 39.73 -1.89 102.98
C LYS A 363 40.00 -0.40 102.71
N LYS A 364 41.19 0.08 103.05
CA LYS A 364 41.63 1.47 102.85
C LYS A 364 42.40 1.66 101.54
N SER A 365 42.60 0.61 100.74
CA SER A 365 43.28 0.70 99.44
C SER A 365 42.50 1.64 98.51
N SER A 366 43.22 2.62 97.95
CA SER A 366 42.65 3.59 97.00
C SER A 366 41.99 2.90 95.81
N GLN A 367 42.50 1.75 95.36
CA GLN A 367 41.95 0.98 94.25
C GLN A 367 40.58 0.38 94.60
N ILE A 368 40.48 -0.29 95.75
CA ILE A 368 39.24 -0.93 96.22
C ILE A 368 38.15 0.12 96.50
N VAL A 369 38.52 1.23 97.14
CA VAL A 369 37.57 2.34 97.39
C VAL A 369 37.06 2.93 96.08
N LYS A 370 37.93 3.18 95.09
CA LYS A 370 37.52 3.70 93.78
C LYS A 370 36.65 2.72 93.01
N TYR A 371 36.97 1.41 93.05
CA TYR A 371 36.19 0.36 92.42
C TYR A 371 34.74 0.35 92.92
N TYR A 372 34.53 0.26 94.24
CA TYR A 372 33.18 0.25 94.81
C TYR A 372 32.45 1.58 94.62
N LYS A 373 33.16 2.72 94.61
CA LYS A 373 32.57 4.03 94.27
C LYS A 373 32.08 4.09 92.82
N PHE A 374 32.82 3.51 91.88
CA PHE A 374 32.41 3.45 90.48
C PHE A 374 31.27 2.45 90.26
N LYS A 375 31.38 1.24 90.84
CA LYS A 375 30.38 0.17 90.78
C LYS A 375 29.00 0.64 91.23
N ASN A 376 28.96 1.47 92.28
CA ASN A 376 27.73 1.99 92.86
C ASN A 376 27.29 3.33 92.25
N SER A 377 27.92 3.80 91.17
CA SER A 377 27.59 5.09 90.55
C SER A 377 26.40 4.98 89.61
N ALA A 378 25.52 6.00 89.60
CA ALA A 378 24.34 6.04 88.73
C ALA A 378 24.69 5.92 87.23
N LYS A 379 25.84 6.47 86.82
CA LYS A 379 26.35 6.37 85.45
C LYS A 379 26.69 4.94 85.03
N TYR A 380 27.17 4.10 85.95
CA TYR A 380 27.44 2.69 85.66
C TYR A 380 26.15 1.87 85.58
N SER A 381 25.17 2.15 86.44
CA SER A 381 23.82 1.57 86.36
C SER A 381 23.12 1.91 85.04
N GLU A 382 23.25 3.15 84.56
CA GLU A 382 22.72 3.57 83.26
C GLU A 382 23.44 2.88 82.10
N TYR A 383 24.76 2.70 82.19
CA TYR A 383 25.51 1.90 81.22
C TYR A 383 25.03 0.45 81.16
N LEU A 384 24.82 -0.23 82.30
CA LEU A 384 24.31 -1.61 82.31
C LEU A 384 22.91 -1.76 81.70
N ARG A 385 22.06 -0.73 81.76
CA ARG A 385 20.75 -0.72 81.09
C ARG A 385 20.89 -0.65 79.55
N LEU A 386 21.93 0.03 79.07
CA LEU A 386 22.13 0.35 77.66
C LEU A 386 23.06 -0.63 76.95
N ASP A 387 24.08 -1.13 77.64
CA ASP A 387 25.06 -2.09 77.11
C ASP A 387 24.37 -3.40 76.72
N GLY A 388 24.39 -3.73 75.43
CA GLY A 388 23.65 -4.88 74.88
C GLY A 388 22.13 -4.67 74.76
N GLY A 389 21.61 -3.47 75.02
CA GLY A 389 20.20 -3.13 74.88
C GLY A 389 19.78 -2.74 73.46
N LYS A 390 18.48 -2.83 73.17
CA LYS A 390 17.89 -2.51 71.86
C LYS A 390 18.22 -1.10 71.37
N GLU A 391 18.26 -0.12 72.27
CA GLU A 391 18.53 1.28 71.92
C GLU A 391 19.93 1.50 71.32
N ILE A 392 20.95 0.78 71.81
CA ILE A 392 22.31 0.84 71.25
C ILE A 392 22.39 0.00 69.96
N ALA A 393 21.75 -1.18 69.93
CA ALA A 393 21.72 -2.05 68.76
C ALA A 393 21.05 -1.37 67.54
N ASP A 394 19.89 -0.74 67.73
CA ASP A 394 19.17 0.00 66.68
C ASP A 394 20.02 1.18 66.15
N TYR A 395 20.76 1.87 67.03
CA TYR A 395 21.68 2.94 66.62
C TYR A 395 22.84 2.40 65.78
N GLU A 396 23.48 1.30 66.22
CA GLU A 396 24.62 0.68 65.52
C GLU A 396 24.20 0.11 64.16
N GLU A 397 23.02 -0.52 64.08
CA GLU A 397 22.45 -1.01 62.81
C GLU A 397 22.14 0.14 61.85
N LEU A 398 21.52 1.21 62.35
CA LEU A 398 21.22 2.39 61.55
C LEU A 398 22.49 3.09 61.09
N GLU A 399 23.51 3.20 61.95
CA GLU A 399 24.84 3.75 61.60
C GLU A 399 25.49 2.94 60.48
N LYS A 400 25.44 1.60 60.57
CA LYS A 400 25.96 0.70 59.54
C LYS A 400 25.22 0.87 58.22
N TYR A 401 23.88 0.94 58.24
CA TYR A 401 23.06 1.13 57.05
C TYR A 401 23.34 2.47 56.36
N VAL A 402 23.27 3.59 57.08
CA VAL A 402 23.43 4.93 56.47
C VAL A 402 24.86 5.25 56.05
N SER A 403 25.84 4.52 56.61
CA SER A 403 27.26 4.64 56.21
C SER A 403 27.65 3.68 55.08
N SER A 404 26.76 2.75 54.73
CA SER A 404 26.99 1.72 53.71
C SER A 404 27.10 2.31 52.30
N GLN A 405 27.74 1.58 51.39
CA GLN A 405 27.79 1.97 49.99
C GLN A 405 26.41 1.75 49.34
N GLU A 406 25.71 0.71 49.78
CA GLU A 406 24.36 0.35 49.37
C GLU A 406 23.37 1.50 49.57
N PHE A 407 23.44 2.21 50.69
CA PHE A 407 22.60 3.39 50.94
C PHE A 407 22.93 4.57 50.03
N LYS A 408 24.23 4.80 49.75
CA LYS A 408 24.66 5.86 48.83
C LYS A 408 24.21 5.58 47.40
N ASP A 409 24.36 4.32 46.97
CA ASP A 409 23.96 3.86 45.64
C ASP A 409 22.42 3.94 45.49
N LEU A 410 21.67 3.59 46.54
CA LEU A 410 20.22 3.73 46.56
C LEU A 410 19.77 5.20 46.46
N LEU A 411 20.41 6.12 47.19
CA LEU A 411 20.10 7.56 47.07
C LEU A 411 20.40 8.08 45.65
N HIS A 412 21.49 7.59 45.04
CA HIS A 412 21.86 7.93 43.67
C HIS A 412 20.87 7.36 42.65
N SER A 413 20.38 6.13 42.83
CA SER A 413 19.38 5.52 41.93
C SER A 413 17.99 6.16 42.04
N LEU A 414 17.68 6.79 43.19
CA LEU A 414 16.42 7.51 43.40
C LEU A 414 16.44 8.95 42.85
N GLU A 415 17.57 9.43 42.32
CA GLU A 415 17.58 10.72 41.63
C GLU A 415 17.01 10.58 40.21
N PHE A 416 16.00 11.39 39.91
CA PHE A 416 15.29 11.28 38.62
C PHE A 416 16.24 11.40 37.42
N ASN A 417 17.23 12.29 37.47
CA ASN A 417 18.24 12.47 36.44
C ASN A 417 19.09 11.22 36.13
N ASN A 418 19.07 10.21 37.00
CA ASN A 418 19.82 8.98 36.83
C ASN A 418 18.97 7.80 36.32
N THR A 419 17.69 8.03 36.01
CA THR A 419 16.77 6.95 35.59
C THR A 419 16.60 6.88 34.08
N GLU A 420 16.14 5.72 33.57
CA GLU A 420 15.84 5.53 32.15
C GLU A 420 14.73 6.47 31.67
N GLU A 421 13.77 6.81 32.54
CA GLU A 421 12.70 7.76 32.23
C GLU A 421 13.24 9.17 31.98
N TYR A 422 14.31 9.57 32.66
CA TYR A 422 14.97 10.85 32.38
C TYR A 422 15.72 10.84 31.06
N LYS A 423 16.36 9.71 30.69
CA LYS A 423 16.97 9.56 29.36
C LYS A 423 15.92 9.72 28.24
N LYS A 424 14.74 9.11 28.41
CA LYS A 424 13.59 9.30 27.49
C LYS A 424 13.14 10.77 27.41
N LEU A 425 13.13 11.48 28.53
CA LEU A 425 12.82 12.91 28.58
C LEU A 425 13.90 13.76 27.88
N GLU A 426 15.17 13.44 28.06
CA GLU A 426 16.28 14.11 27.36
C GLU A 426 16.23 13.85 25.85
N GLU A 427 15.97 12.61 25.44
CA GLU A 427 15.79 12.22 24.05
C GLU A 427 14.63 12.99 23.40
N TYR A 428 13.45 13.01 24.04
CA TYR A 428 12.32 13.81 23.58
C TYR A 428 12.69 15.29 23.44
N ASN A 429 13.35 15.88 24.44
CA ASN A 429 13.75 17.29 24.39
C ASN A 429 14.79 17.56 23.30
N LYS A 430 15.68 16.61 23.02
CA LYS A 430 16.68 16.69 21.94
C LYS A 430 16.00 16.61 20.57
N LEU A 431 15.10 15.63 20.37
CA LEU A 431 14.33 15.47 19.14
C LEU A 431 13.48 16.72 18.88
N LYS A 432 12.75 17.21 19.89
CA LYS A 432 11.91 18.42 19.83
C LYS A 432 12.66 19.67 19.35
N LYS A 433 13.93 19.81 19.76
CA LYS A 433 14.78 20.96 19.43
C LYS A 433 15.57 20.78 18.14
N SER A 434 15.60 19.57 17.59
CA SER A 434 16.33 19.32 16.35
C SER A 434 15.74 20.11 15.20
N GLU A 435 16.61 20.55 14.30
CA GLU A 435 16.22 21.38 13.16
C GLU A 435 15.16 20.71 12.27
N ALA A 436 15.21 19.37 12.14
CA ALA A 436 14.24 18.59 11.38
C ALA A 436 12.82 18.70 11.96
N PHE A 437 12.64 18.48 13.27
CA PHE A 437 11.34 18.58 13.93
C PHE A 437 10.80 20.01 13.97
N VAL A 438 11.67 20.99 14.26
CA VAL A 438 11.29 22.41 14.26
C VAL A 438 10.80 22.82 12.86
N THR A 439 11.52 22.41 11.82
CA THR A 439 11.15 22.69 10.43
C THR A 439 9.85 21.99 10.04
N TYR A 440 9.70 20.71 10.41
CA TYR A 440 8.49 19.91 10.17
C TYR A 440 7.25 20.56 10.78
N PHE A 441 7.24 20.83 12.10
CA PHE A 441 6.08 21.42 12.77
C PHE A 441 5.80 22.87 12.30
N LYS A 442 6.85 23.66 12.01
CA LYS A 442 6.69 25.00 11.42
C LYS A 442 6.05 24.95 10.04
N PHE A 443 6.41 23.96 9.21
CA PHE A 443 5.79 23.75 7.90
C PHE A 443 4.35 23.24 8.03
N LYS A 444 4.08 22.28 8.93
CA LYS A 444 2.74 21.77 9.24
C LYS A 444 1.77 22.88 9.64
N GLU A 445 2.24 23.84 10.44
CA GLU A 445 1.43 24.99 10.87
C GLU A 445 1.35 26.12 9.85
N SER A 446 2.16 26.07 8.80
CA SER A 446 2.24 27.14 7.80
C SER A 446 0.93 27.31 7.03
N LYS A 447 0.59 28.57 6.71
CA LYS A 447 -0.59 28.91 5.93
C LYS A 447 -0.61 28.19 4.58
N LYS A 448 0.55 28.11 3.90
CA LYS A 448 0.71 27.44 2.59
C LYS A 448 0.39 25.95 2.64
N TYR A 449 0.81 25.22 3.69
CA TYR A 449 0.51 23.79 3.82
C TYR A 449 -0.97 23.55 4.15
N LYS A 450 -1.56 24.38 5.02
CA LYS A 450 -3.01 24.32 5.32
C LYS A 450 -3.86 24.58 4.07
N GLU A 451 -3.51 25.59 3.28
CA GLU A 451 -4.17 25.89 2.00
C GLU A 451 -4.03 24.73 0.99
N TYR A 452 -2.86 24.11 0.91
CA TYR A 452 -2.64 22.92 0.09
C TYR A 452 -3.47 21.73 0.55
N LYS A 453 -3.49 21.41 1.85
CA LYS A 453 -4.24 20.26 2.38
C LYS A 453 -5.76 20.42 2.24
N ASN A 454 -6.26 21.66 2.29
CA ASN A 454 -7.67 21.96 2.02
C ASN A 454 -8.06 21.75 0.54
N LEU A 455 -7.09 21.83 -0.37
CA LEU A 455 -7.30 21.65 -1.82
C LEU A 455 -6.98 20.24 -2.30
N GLU A 456 -6.03 19.56 -1.67
CA GLU A 456 -5.65 18.19 -2.01
C GLU A 456 -6.85 17.25 -1.88
N GLY A 457 -7.23 16.60 -3.00
CA GLY A 457 -8.42 15.75 -3.08
C GLY A 457 -9.76 16.49 -3.12
N SER A 458 -9.77 17.83 -3.23
CA SER A 458 -11.00 18.60 -3.38
C SER A 458 -11.62 18.45 -4.78
N LYS A 459 -12.94 18.63 -4.88
CA LYS A 459 -13.64 18.67 -6.17
C LYS A 459 -13.03 19.70 -7.13
N GLU A 460 -12.55 20.82 -6.62
CA GLU A 460 -11.95 21.89 -7.44
C GLU A 460 -10.64 21.46 -8.12
N ILE A 461 -9.81 20.63 -7.46
CA ILE A 461 -8.60 20.06 -8.08
C ILE A 461 -8.98 19.01 -9.11
N ASN A 462 -9.95 18.15 -8.80
CA ASN A 462 -10.42 17.14 -9.76
C ASN A 462 -10.98 17.80 -11.02
N ASP A 463 -11.82 18.84 -10.88
CA ASP A 463 -12.35 19.61 -12.00
C ASP A 463 -11.21 20.26 -12.83
N TYR A 464 -10.14 20.73 -12.19
CA TYR A 464 -8.96 21.26 -12.88
C TYR A 464 -8.19 20.18 -13.66
N GLU A 465 -7.94 19.02 -13.05
CA GLU A 465 -7.21 17.92 -13.67
C GLU A 465 -8.01 17.30 -14.82
N GLU A 466 -9.34 17.22 -14.70
CA GLU A 466 -10.23 16.85 -15.81
C GLU A 466 -10.15 17.84 -16.96
N LEU A 467 -10.15 19.15 -16.67
CA LEU A 467 -9.96 20.19 -17.69
C LEU A 467 -8.56 20.09 -18.33
N GLU A 468 -7.51 19.88 -17.55
CA GLU A 468 -6.15 19.71 -18.07
C GLU A 468 -6.06 18.49 -19.00
N ASN A 469 -6.60 17.35 -18.58
CA ASN A 469 -6.65 16.13 -19.39
C ASN A 469 -7.49 16.32 -20.65
N PHE A 470 -8.63 17.01 -20.55
CA PHE A 470 -9.47 17.34 -21.71
C PHE A 470 -8.71 18.20 -22.73
N ILE A 471 -8.06 19.28 -22.28
CA ILE A 471 -7.33 20.21 -23.16
C ILE A 471 -6.05 19.58 -23.73
N ASN A 472 -5.41 18.67 -23.00
CA ASN A 472 -4.23 17.94 -23.48
C ASN A 472 -4.59 16.69 -24.30
N SER A 473 -5.87 16.33 -24.41
CA SER A 473 -6.29 15.18 -25.19
C SER A 473 -6.08 15.42 -26.69
N GLN A 474 -5.65 14.38 -27.41
CA GLN A 474 -5.49 14.46 -28.86
C GLN A 474 -6.80 14.88 -29.54
N LYS A 475 -7.95 14.42 -29.03
CA LYS A 475 -9.28 14.79 -29.52
C LYS A 475 -9.53 16.31 -29.48
N PHE A 476 -9.16 16.98 -28.39
CA PHE A 476 -9.31 18.44 -28.31
C PHE A 476 -8.32 19.18 -29.20
N ILE A 477 -7.06 18.69 -29.27
CA ILE A 477 -6.03 19.28 -30.14
C ILE A 477 -6.50 19.22 -31.60
N ASP A 478 -6.93 18.05 -32.07
CA ASP A 478 -7.44 17.84 -33.43
C ASP A 478 -8.69 18.70 -33.69
N PHE A 479 -9.61 18.76 -32.72
CA PHE A 479 -10.81 19.59 -32.81
C PHE A 479 -10.46 21.07 -32.94
N LYS A 480 -9.53 21.57 -32.12
CA LYS A 480 -9.08 22.95 -32.15
C LYS A 480 -8.36 23.26 -33.46
N GLU A 481 -7.47 22.39 -33.91
CA GLU A 481 -6.76 22.54 -35.19
C GLU A 481 -7.74 22.59 -36.36
N TYR A 482 -8.73 21.68 -36.40
CA TYR A 482 -9.81 21.72 -37.37
C TYR A 482 -10.63 23.02 -37.28
N MET A 483 -10.99 23.46 -36.06
CA MET A 483 -11.81 24.65 -35.85
C MET A 483 -11.05 25.98 -36.07
N GLU A 484 -9.72 25.96 -36.11
CA GLU A 484 -8.88 27.13 -36.43
C GLU A 484 -8.39 27.14 -37.89
N ASP A 485 -8.52 26.01 -38.61
CA ASP A 485 -8.19 25.94 -40.03
C ASP A 485 -9.11 26.84 -40.86
N LYS A 486 -8.56 27.70 -41.72
CA LYS A 486 -9.35 28.56 -42.60
C LYS A 486 -9.88 27.83 -43.83
N LYS A 487 -9.41 26.61 -44.08
CA LYS A 487 -9.71 25.78 -45.25
C LYS A 487 -10.53 24.54 -44.90
N LYS A 488 -11.32 24.58 -43.83
CA LYS A 488 -12.15 23.45 -43.38
C LYS A 488 -13.09 22.94 -44.47
N PHE A 489 -13.66 23.87 -45.23
CA PHE A 489 -14.52 23.53 -46.35
C PHE A 489 -13.78 22.69 -47.40
N GLU A 490 -12.51 23.00 -47.69
CA GLU A 490 -11.68 22.22 -48.63
C GLU A 490 -11.47 20.76 -48.19
N LYS A 491 -11.74 20.44 -46.92
CA LYS A 491 -11.59 19.10 -46.34
C LYS A 491 -12.90 18.31 -46.29
N THR A 492 -14.02 18.87 -46.74
CA THR A 492 -15.33 18.17 -46.70
C THR A 492 -15.62 17.44 -48.02
N ASP A 493 -16.49 16.44 -47.95
CA ASP A 493 -16.94 15.70 -49.14
C ASP A 493 -17.71 16.60 -50.12
N GLU A 494 -18.37 17.64 -49.62
CA GLU A 494 -19.08 18.64 -50.41
C GLU A 494 -18.12 19.45 -51.29
N TYR A 495 -16.91 19.76 -50.80
CA TYR A 495 -15.91 20.39 -51.66
C TYR A 495 -15.44 19.46 -52.77
N GLN A 496 -15.28 18.16 -52.49
CA GLN A 496 -14.93 17.18 -53.53
C GLN A 496 -16.04 17.10 -54.61
N LYS A 497 -17.30 17.07 -54.20
CA LYS A 497 -18.47 17.15 -55.12
C LYS A 497 -18.43 18.43 -55.96
N GLN A 498 -18.07 19.57 -55.37
CA GLN A 498 -17.92 20.84 -56.10
C GLN A 498 -16.80 20.79 -57.13
N GLN A 499 -15.64 20.18 -56.81
CA GLN A 499 -14.55 20.02 -57.77
C GLN A 499 -14.96 19.10 -58.93
N ARG A 500 -15.61 17.97 -58.62
CA ARG A 500 -16.12 17.04 -59.63
C ARG A 500 -17.13 17.69 -60.56
N TYR A 501 -18.03 18.52 -60.02
CA TYR A 501 -18.94 19.35 -60.81
C TYR A 501 -18.18 20.25 -61.79
N PHE A 502 -17.15 20.96 -61.33
CA PHE A 502 -16.37 21.85 -62.19
C PHE A 502 -15.57 21.11 -63.26
N GLU A 503 -15.06 19.91 -62.95
CA GLU A 503 -14.42 19.02 -63.93
C GLU A 503 -15.41 18.65 -65.04
N LEU A 504 -16.57 18.08 -64.66
CA LEU A 504 -17.61 17.67 -65.62
C LEU A 504 -18.15 18.86 -66.43
N LYS A 505 -18.45 19.98 -65.77
CA LYS A 505 -18.89 21.22 -66.45
C LYS A 505 -17.93 21.68 -67.54
N ASN A 506 -16.64 21.43 -67.34
CA ASN A 506 -15.59 21.82 -68.28
C ASN A 506 -15.25 20.74 -69.32
N SER A 507 -15.81 19.53 -69.21
CA SER A 507 -15.65 18.44 -70.18
C SER A 507 -16.11 18.85 -71.58
N ASP A 508 -15.31 18.50 -72.58
CA ASP A 508 -15.63 18.76 -73.99
C ASP A 508 -16.93 18.06 -74.40
N LYS A 509 -17.22 16.86 -73.87
CA LYS A 509 -18.45 16.12 -74.16
C LYS A 509 -19.69 16.84 -73.64
N ILE A 510 -19.64 17.33 -72.40
CA ILE A 510 -20.77 18.06 -71.81
C ILE A 510 -21.02 19.38 -72.55
N LYS A 511 -19.95 20.13 -72.85
CA LYS A 511 -20.04 21.35 -73.67
C LYS A 511 -20.61 21.06 -75.05
N TRP A 512 -20.12 20.01 -75.71
CA TRP A 512 -20.60 19.57 -77.01
C TRP A 512 -22.09 19.22 -76.96
N TYR A 513 -22.52 18.41 -76.00
CA TYR A 513 -23.93 18.03 -75.84
C TYR A 513 -24.83 19.25 -75.65
N PHE A 514 -24.51 20.13 -74.70
CA PHE A 514 -25.28 21.35 -74.46
C PHE A 514 -25.23 22.34 -75.65
N SER A 515 -24.17 22.32 -76.46
CA SER A 515 -24.11 23.12 -77.70
C SER A 515 -25.04 22.59 -78.79
N LEU A 516 -25.37 21.30 -78.76
CA LEU A 516 -26.28 20.66 -79.71
C LEU A 516 -27.74 20.70 -79.26
N ILE A 517 -28.01 20.87 -77.97
CA ILE A 517 -29.36 21.08 -77.45
C ILE A 517 -29.95 22.34 -78.08
N GLY A 518 -31.10 22.19 -78.75
CA GLY A 518 -31.77 23.29 -79.46
C GLY A 518 -31.18 23.63 -80.83
N SER A 519 -30.13 22.92 -81.28
CA SER A 519 -29.58 23.09 -82.61
C SER A 519 -30.47 22.45 -83.69
N LYS A 520 -30.46 23.03 -84.90
CA LYS A 520 -31.15 22.49 -86.09
C LYS A 520 -30.33 21.43 -86.84
N LYS A 521 -29.18 21.02 -86.29
CA LYS A 521 -28.20 20.18 -86.99
C LYS A 521 -28.79 18.84 -87.43
N PHE A 522 -29.66 18.27 -86.60
CA PHE A 522 -30.28 16.96 -86.84
C PHE A 522 -31.69 17.04 -87.44
N ASP A 523 -32.18 18.23 -87.82
CA ASP A 523 -33.54 18.41 -88.36
C ASP A 523 -33.79 17.55 -89.60
N GLU A 524 -32.78 17.42 -90.48
CA GLU A 524 -32.91 16.62 -91.71
C GLU A 524 -33.04 15.11 -91.40
N ILE A 525 -32.41 14.61 -90.33
CA ILE A 525 -32.57 13.22 -89.90
C ILE A 525 -33.93 13.04 -89.24
N LYS A 526 -34.31 13.96 -88.35
CA LYS A 526 -35.58 13.95 -87.61
C LYS A 526 -36.82 14.14 -88.50
N LYS A 527 -36.64 14.49 -89.76
CA LYS A 527 -37.71 14.70 -90.74
C LYS A 527 -38.21 13.39 -91.35
N TRP A 528 -37.41 12.33 -91.35
CA TRP A 528 -37.66 11.12 -92.13
C TRP A 528 -37.67 9.87 -91.24
N ASN A 529 -38.75 9.09 -91.33
CA ASN A 529 -38.82 7.73 -90.80
C ASN A 529 -38.58 6.75 -91.94
N LEU A 530 -37.63 5.83 -91.79
CA LEU A 530 -37.40 4.75 -92.76
C LEU A 530 -38.57 3.75 -92.70
N THR A 531 -39.21 3.50 -93.84
CA THR A 531 -40.40 2.64 -93.95
C THR A 531 -40.19 1.41 -94.82
N PHE A 532 -39.22 1.45 -95.72
CA PHE A 532 -38.81 0.30 -96.53
C PHE A 532 -37.33 0.44 -96.87
N GLU A 533 -36.59 -0.66 -96.76
CA GLU A 533 -35.25 -0.74 -97.33
C GLU A 533 -34.94 -2.12 -97.88
N ASP A 534 -34.10 -2.14 -98.90
CA ASP A 534 -33.35 -3.30 -99.33
C ASP A 534 -31.96 -2.85 -99.77
N ASP A 535 -30.93 -3.41 -99.15
CA ASP A 535 -29.51 -3.19 -99.47
C ASP A 535 -28.90 -4.37 -100.23
N PHE A 536 -29.73 -5.35 -100.61
CA PHE A 536 -29.36 -6.54 -101.37
C PHE A 536 -28.15 -7.31 -100.79
N THR A 537 -27.92 -7.21 -99.48
CA THR A 537 -26.86 -7.96 -98.78
C THR A 537 -27.10 -9.47 -98.78
N SER A 538 -28.34 -9.91 -98.97
CA SER A 538 -28.69 -11.32 -99.13
C SER A 538 -28.34 -11.83 -100.53
N PRO A 539 -27.80 -13.06 -100.69
CA PRO A 539 -27.40 -13.60 -101.98
C PRO A 539 -28.58 -13.93 -102.92
N GLU A 540 -29.80 -13.98 -102.38
CA GLU A 540 -31.03 -14.22 -103.14
C GLU A 540 -32.00 -13.05 -102.93
N LEU A 541 -32.86 -12.80 -103.92
CA LEU A 541 -33.88 -11.76 -103.85
C LEU A 541 -34.90 -12.08 -102.75
N ASP A 542 -35.13 -11.17 -101.82
CA ASP A 542 -36.13 -11.34 -100.75
C ASP A 542 -37.54 -11.39 -101.34
N SER A 543 -38.11 -12.58 -101.43
CA SER A 543 -39.45 -12.80 -101.97
C SER A 543 -40.57 -12.24 -101.09
N ASN A 544 -40.29 -11.87 -99.82
CA ASN A 544 -41.23 -11.15 -98.98
C ASN A 544 -41.30 -9.67 -99.34
N LYS A 545 -40.25 -9.13 -99.97
CA LYS A 545 -40.18 -7.74 -100.43
C LYS A 545 -40.49 -7.59 -101.91
N TRP A 546 -40.13 -8.57 -102.76
CA TRP A 546 -40.18 -8.41 -104.21
C TRP A 546 -40.90 -9.56 -104.92
N ILE A 547 -41.79 -9.21 -105.85
CA ILE A 547 -42.28 -10.11 -106.91
C ILE A 547 -41.52 -9.85 -108.21
N THR A 548 -41.37 -10.88 -109.05
CA THR A 548 -40.52 -10.84 -110.25
C THR A 548 -41.30 -10.75 -111.58
N ASN A 549 -42.58 -10.37 -111.50
CA ASN A 549 -43.50 -10.24 -112.63
C ASN A 549 -44.49 -9.09 -112.38
N TYR A 550 -45.26 -8.70 -113.40
CA TYR A 550 -46.30 -7.71 -113.20
C TYR A 550 -47.31 -8.16 -112.14
N PHE A 551 -47.73 -7.22 -111.28
CA PHE A 551 -48.69 -7.48 -110.20
C PHE A 551 -49.94 -8.25 -110.67
N TRP A 552 -50.56 -7.79 -111.75
CA TRP A 552 -51.73 -8.48 -112.32
C TRP A 552 -51.42 -9.84 -112.94
N GLY A 553 -50.17 -10.10 -113.34
CA GLY A 553 -49.74 -11.41 -113.82
C GLY A 553 -49.64 -12.39 -112.66
N LYS A 554 -49.04 -11.94 -111.56
CA LYS A 554 -49.02 -12.68 -110.30
C LYS A 554 -50.43 -12.98 -109.79
N VAL A 555 -51.30 -11.97 -109.77
CA VAL A 555 -52.66 -12.08 -109.21
C VAL A 555 -53.59 -12.92 -110.10
N LEU A 556 -53.62 -12.68 -111.41
CA LEU A 556 -54.60 -13.32 -112.31
C LEU A 556 -54.14 -14.69 -112.81
N LEU A 557 -52.85 -14.88 -112.97
CA LEU A 557 -52.30 -16.04 -113.68
C LEU A 557 -51.29 -16.84 -112.86
N ASN A 558 -50.86 -16.34 -111.70
CA ASN A 558 -49.69 -16.78 -110.95
C ASN A 558 -48.47 -17.05 -111.87
N GLN A 559 -48.34 -16.28 -112.94
CA GLN A 559 -47.29 -16.41 -113.94
C GLN A 559 -47.01 -15.07 -114.63
N SER A 560 -45.85 -14.95 -115.24
CA SER A 560 -45.45 -13.78 -116.00
C SER A 560 -46.27 -13.59 -117.29
N TYR A 561 -46.54 -12.34 -117.64
CA TYR A 561 -47.01 -11.92 -118.95
C TYR A 561 -46.36 -10.58 -119.33
N VAL A 562 -46.36 -10.25 -120.60
CA VAL A 562 -45.93 -8.94 -121.11
C VAL A 562 -46.98 -8.32 -122.02
N THR A 563 -46.89 -7.03 -122.29
CA THR A 563 -47.78 -6.32 -123.21
C THR A 563 -47.40 -6.60 -124.67
N LYS A 564 -48.35 -6.41 -125.61
CA LYS A 564 -48.13 -6.69 -127.04
C LYS A 564 -46.89 -6.03 -127.67
N ASN A 565 -46.47 -4.88 -127.15
CA ASN A 565 -45.36 -4.09 -127.69
C ASN A 565 -43.99 -4.49 -127.11
N GLU A 566 -43.96 -5.37 -126.12
CA GLU A 566 -42.74 -5.86 -125.51
C GLU A 566 -42.17 -7.03 -126.32
N LYS A 567 -40.89 -6.90 -126.69
CA LYS A 567 -40.15 -7.90 -127.47
C LYS A 567 -39.36 -8.88 -126.59
N HIS A 568 -39.39 -8.70 -125.29
CA HIS A 568 -38.74 -9.55 -124.29
C HIS A 568 -39.79 -10.26 -123.43
N PHE A 569 -39.38 -11.29 -122.68
CA PHE A 569 -40.21 -11.92 -121.66
C PHE A 569 -39.55 -11.86 -120.27
N PHE A 570 -40.33 -11.61 -119.22
CA PHE A 570 -39.83 -11.67 -117.84
C PHE A 570 -39.83 -13.11 -117.34
N THR A 571 -38.66 -13.62 -116.92
CA THR A 571 -38.42 -15.04 -116.58
C THR A 571 -38.61 -15.37 -115.10
N GLU A 572 -39.43 -14.60 -114.38
CA GLU A 572 -39.78 -14.86 -112.98
C GLU A 572 -38.55 -14.94 -112.05
N GLY A 573 -37.52 -14.14 -112.32
CA GLY A 573 -36.34 -14.01 -111.45
C GLY A 573 -35.04 -14.53 -112.06
N LYS A 574 -35.05 -15.34 -113.14
CA LYS A 574 -33.80 -15.85 -113.75
C LYS A 574 -32.91 -14.78 -114.39
N ASN A 575 -33.46 -13.60 -114.59
CA ASN A 575 -32.77 -12.42 -115.10
C ASN A 575 -32.42 -11.42 -113.98
N ILE A 576 -32.54 -11.83 -112.72
CA ILE A 576 -32.10 -11.10 -111.54
C ILE A 576 -30.88 -11.82 -110.97
N GLU A 577 -29.79 -11.08 -110.77
CA GLU A 577 -28.56 -11.57 -110.14
C GLU A 577 -28.23 -10.67 -108.97
N ILE A 578 -27.83 -11.22 -107.82
CA ILE A 578 -27.32 -10.43 -106.70
C ILE A 578 -25.88 -10.87 -106.43
N LYS A 579 -24.96 -9.91 -106.45
CA LYS A 579 -23.54 -10.14 -106.21
C LYS A 579 -22.94 -8.92 -105.52
N ASP A 580 -22.10 -9.14 -104.51
CA ASP A 580 -21.38 -8.07 -103.81
C ASP A 580 -22.30 -6.95 -103.25
N SER A 581 -23.46 -7.34 -102.69
CA SER A 581 -24.52 -6.43 -102.22
C SER A 581 -25.12 -5.53 -103.30
N GLU A 582 -25.13 -6.00 -104.54
CA GLU A 582 -25.64 -5.28 -105.69
C GLU A 582 -26.59 -6.19 -106.47
N LEU A 583 -27.80 -5.71 -106.77
CA LEU A 583 -28.77 -6.39 -107.62
C LEU A 583 -28.62 -5.92 -109.07
N SER A 584 -28.47 -6.85 -110.01
CA SER A 584 -28.48 -6.60 -111.46
C SER A 584 -29.71 -7.19 -112.14
N ILE A 585 -30.46 -6.35 -112.85
CA ILE A 585 -31.52 -6.77 -113.77
C ILE A 585 -30.94 -6.93 -115.17
N ILE A 586 -30.72 -8.17 -115.61
CA ILE A 586 -29.99 -8.50 -116.83
C ILE A 586 -30.96 -8.80 -117.97
N THR A 587 -30.88 -8.03 -119.06
CA THR A 587 -31.55 -8.31 -120.34
C THR A 587 -30.63 -9.13 -121.23
N LYS A 588 -31.09 -10.27 -121.75
CA LYS A 588 -30.27 -11.24 -122.52
C LYS A 588 -30.94 -11.60 -123.84
N LYS A 589 -30.13 -12.01 -124.83
CA LYS A 589 -30.60 -12.75 -126.00
C LYS A 589 -30.79 -14.21 -125.60
N GLU A 590 -32.03 -14.59 -125.38
CA GLU A 590 -32.40 -15.91 -124.88
C GLU A 590 -33.83 -16.19 -125.31
N LYS A 591 -34.06 -17.37 -125.87
CA LYS A 591 -35.40 -17.76 -126.30
C LYS A 591 -36.26 -18.08 -125.08
N ALA A 592 -37.45 -17.48 -125.02
CA ALA A 592 -38.44 -17.79 -124.01
C ALA A 592 -39.82 -17.97 -124.64
N LYS A 593 -40.64 -18.84 -124.06
CA LYS A 593 -42.06 -18.96 -124.39
C LYS A 593 -42.86 -18.36 -123.25
N GLY A 594 -43.79 -17.47 -123.55
CA GLY A 594 -44.53 -16.73 -122.53
C GLY A 594 -45.86 -16.18 -123.02
N LYS A 595 -46.61 -15.54 -122.12
CA LYS A 595 -47.91 -14.95 -122.44
C LYS A 595 -47.80 -13.46 -122.78
N VAL A 596 -48.51 -13.06 -123.82
CA VAL A 596 -48.73 -11.67 -124.20
C VAL A 596 -50.18 -11.29 -123.91
N TRP A 597 -50.39 -10.15 -123.25
CA TRP A 597 -51.71 -9.56 -123.16
C TRP A 597 -52.09 -8.85 -124.47
N ASN A 598 -53.20 -9.28 -125.05
CA ASN A 598 -53.82 -8.70 -126.23
C ASN A 598 -55.21 -8.17 -125.86
N GLU A 599 -55.50 -6.91 -126.20
CA GLU A 599 -56.77 -6.25 -125.85
C GLU A 599 -58.02 -6.96 -126.38
N LYS A 600 -57.92 -7.67 -127.51
CA LYS A 600 -59.04 -8.38 -128.13
C LYS A 600 -59.11 -9.87 -127.78
N LEU A 601 -57.95 -10.51 -127.60
CA LEU A 601 -57.83 -11.97 -127.44
C LEU A 601 -57.50 -12.41 -126.00
N GLY A 602 -57.27 -11.47 -125.08
CA GLY A 602 -56.75 -11.78 -123.76
C GLY A 602 -55.31 -12.27 -123.80
N PHE A 603 -54.96 -13.25 -122.96
CA PHE A 603 -53.60 -13.80 -122.89
C PHE A 603 -53.34 -14.82 -124.01
N VAL A 604 -52.36 -14.56 -124.86
CA VAL A 604 -51.94 -15.45 -125.95
C VAL A 604 -50.49 -15.88 -125.79
N GLU A 605 -50.17 -17.14 -126.10
CA GLU A 605 -48.79 -17.61 -126.09
C GLU A 605 -47.99 -17.02 -127.25
N LYS A 606 -46.73 -16.66 -126.98
CA LYS A 606 -45.77 -16.14 -127.96
C LYS A 606 -44.35 -16.61 -127.64
N ASN A 607 -43.56 -16.86 -128.67
CA ASN A 607 -42.12 -17.05 -128.55
C ASN A 607 -41.41 -15.69 -128.59
N PHE A 608 -40.46 -15.48 -127.69
CA PHE A 608 -39.63 -14.29 -127.56
C PHE A 608 -38.17 -14.67 -127.80
N ASP A 609 -37.42 -13.78 -128.45
CA ASP A 609 -35.98 -13.95 -128.69
C ASP A 609 -35.12 -13.35 -127.56
N TYR A 610 -35.75 -12.66 -126.61
CA TYR A 610 -35.07 -11.95 -125.53
C TYR A 610 -35.75 -12.19 -124.18
N THR A 611 -34.94 -12.23 -123.11
CA THR A 611 -35.39 -12.31 -121.72
C THR A 611 -34.96 -11.06 -120.96
N SER A 612 -35.71 -10.70 -119.91
CA SER A 612 -35.37 -9.59 -119.02
C SER A 612 -35.93 -9.84 -117.61
N GLY A 613 -35.66 -8.90 -116.70
CA GLY A 613 -36.17 -8.93 -115.32
C GLY A 613 -37.01 -7.71 -114.96
N LEU A 614 -37.87 -7.94 -113.97
CA LEU A 614 -38.65 -6.93 -113.27
C LEU A 614 -38.65 -7.34 -111.79
N ILE A 615 -38.52 -6.37 -110.89
CA ILE A 615 -38.83 -6.54 -109.46
C ILE A 615 -39.87 -5.52 -109.06
N SER A 616 -40.82 -5.92 -108.21
CA SER A 616 -41.89 -5.04 -107.75
C SER A 616 -42.29 -5.29 -106.29
N THR A 617 -42.61 -4.23 -105.57
CA THR A 617 -43.12 -4.32 -104.19
C THR A 617 -44.64 -4.47 -104.12
N ALA A 618 -45.33 -4.72 -105.23
CA ALA A 618 -46.79 -4.63 -105.30
C ALA A 618 -47.57 -5.50 -104.29
N GLN A 619 -46.98 -6.61 -103.82
CA GLN A 619 -47.58 -7.47 -102.79
C GLN A 619 -47.16 -7.10 -101.35
N SER A 620 -46.01 -6.46 -101.18
CA SER A 620 -45.31 -6.31 -99.89
C SER A 620 -45.37 -4.89 -99.34
N PHE A 621 -45.20 -3.88 -100.21
CA PHE A 621 -45.03 -2.50 -99.82
C PHE A 621 -45.67 -1.55 -100.83
N LYS A 622 -46.60 -0.73 -100.32
CA LYS A 622 -47.22 0.41 -101.00
C LYS A 622 -47.18 1.58 -100.04
N GLN A 623 -46.73 2.73 -100.52
CA GLN A 623 -46.70 3.94 -99.70
C GLN A 623 -47.36 5.09 -100.44
N LYS A 624 -48.04 5.95 -99.67
CA LYS A 624 -48.55 7.23 -100.14
C LYS A 624 -47.68 8.33 -99.54
N TYR A 625 -47.13 9.18 -100.40
CA TYR A 625 -46.20 10.25 -100.01
C TYR A 625 -44.88 9.75 -99.42
N GLY A 626 -43.95 10.65 -99.14
CA GLY A 626 -42.63 10.35 -98.61
C GLY A 626 -41.51 10.54 -99.63
N LEU A 627 -40.34 10.04 -99.27
CA LEU A 627 -39.12 10.09 -100.09
C LEU A 627 -38.79 8.67 -100.56
N PHE A 628 -38.73 8.47 -101.87
CA PHE A 628 -38.41 7.18 -102.50
C PHE A 628 -37.07 7.32 -103.21
N GLU A 629 -36.08 6.53 -102.82
CA GLU A 629 -34.71 6.63 -103.31
C GLU A 629 -34.19 5.27 -103.73
N ALA A 630 -33.39 5.25 -104.80
CA ALA A 630 -32.60 4.09 -105.14
C ALA A 630 -31.26 4.53 -105.70
N LYS A 631 -30.19 3.85 -105.27
CA LYS A 631 -28.84 4.03 -105.81
C LYS A 631 -28.66 3.06 -106.97
N ILE A 632 -28.66 3.61 -108.17
CA ILE A 632 -28.77 2.84 -109.41
C ILE A 632 -27.65 3.24 -110.37
N LYS A 633 -27.09 2.25 -111.05
CA LYS A 633 -26.18 2.41 -112.19
C LYS A 633 -26.85 1.87 -113.45
N ILE A 634 -27.07 2.77 -114.40
CA ILE A 634 -27.63 2.45 -115.71
C ILE A 634 -26.46 2.11 -116.65
N ASN A 635 -26.30 0.84 -117.05
CA ASN A 635 -25.28 0.49 -118.05
C ASN A 635 -25.76 0.88 -119.45
N LYS A 636 -24.99 1.73 -120.11
CA LYS A 636 -25.40 2.37 -121.37
C LYS A 636 -25.57 1.36 -122.52
N THR A 637 -26.82 0.97 -122.79
CA THR A 637 -27.14 -0.11 -123.73
C THR A 637 -28.41 0.18 -124.55
N PHE A 638 -28.51 1.35 -125.19
CA PHE A 638 -29.67 1.67 -126.04
C PHE A 638 -29.78 0.71 -127.26
N PRO A 639 -30.98 0.21 -127.60
CA PRO A 639 -32.30 0.69 -127.17
C PRO A 639 -32.95 -0.05 -125.99
N VAL A 640 -32.22 -0.84 -125.18
CA VAL A 640 -32.75 -1.41 -123.93
C VAL A 640 -33.22 -0.27 -123.03
N GLN A 641 -34.44 -0.38 -122.52
CA GLN A 641 -35.03 0.60 -121.62
C GLN A 641 -34.89 0.14 -120.18
N HIS A 642 -34.42 1.01 -119.30
CA HIS A 642 -34.36 0.76 -117.87
C HIS A 642 -35.31 1.73 -117.17
N ALA A 643 -36.05 1.27 -116.18
CA ALA A 643 -37.01 2.11 -115.46
C ALA A 643 -36.98 1.85 -113.97
N PHE A 644 -37.03 2.93 -113.20
CA PHE A 644 -37.44 2.95 -111.80
C PHE A 644 -38.72 3.79 -111.73
N TRP A 645 -39.82 3.15 -111.36
CA TRP A 645 -41.15 3.72 -111.50
C TRP A 645 -42.07 3.20 -110.42
N MET A 646 -43.20 3.89 -110.26
CA MET A 646 -44.20 3.59 -109.26
C MET A 646 -45.57 3.57 -109.92
N ARG A 647 -46.47 2.72 -109.41
CA ARG A 647 -47.85 2.63 -109.89
C ARG A 647 -48.80 2.26 -108.75
N SER A 648 -50.06 2.65 -108.87
CA SER A 648 -51.13 2.09 -108.05
C SER A 648 -51.62 0.74 -108.61
N ASP A 649 -52.66 0.18 -108.01
CA ASP A 649 -53.31 -1.04 -108.51
C ASP A 649 -54.04 -0.83 -109.84
N LYS A 650 -54.28 0.43 -110.24
CA LYS A 650 -54.94 0.83 -111.48
C LYS A 650 -53.92 1.14 -112.58
N ILE A 651 -54.42 1.44 -113.79
CA ILE A 651 -53.55 1.78 -114.92
C ILE A 651 -52.77 3.08 -114.65
N VAL A 652 -53.44 4.07 -114.06
CA VAL A 652 -52.90 5.34 -113.55
C VAL A 652 -53.46 5.56 -112.14
N PRO A 653 -52.76 6.27 -111.24
CA PRO A 653 -51.53 7.01 -111.45
C PRO A 653 -50.29 6.13 -111.63
N GLU A 654 -49.34 6.67 -112.40
CA GLU A 654 -48.01 6.11 -112.64
C GLU A 654 -46.98 7.24 -112.56
N ILE A 655 -45.89 7.03 -111.82
CA ILE A 655 -44.77 7.97 -111.73
C ILE A 655 -43.50 7.27 -112.23
N ASP A 656 -42.94 7.75 -113.33
CA ASP A 656 -41.59 7.38 -113.74
C ASP A 656 -40.60 8.22 -112.92
N ILE A 657 -39.91 7.62 -111.94
CA ILE A 657 -38.79 8.28 -111.24
C ILE A 657 -37.66 8.50 -112.24
N PHE A 658 -37.35 7.47 -113.03
CA PHE A 658 -36.74 7.63 -114.34
C PHE A 658 -37.14 6.51 -115.29
N LYS A 659 -37.09 6.81 -116.59
CA LYS A 659 -37.13 5.81 -117.67
C LYS A 659 -36.07 6.14 -118.72
N TYR A 660 -35.01 5.34 -118.77
CA TYR A 660 -34.00 5.36 -119.84
C TYR A 660 -34.63 4.80 -121.12
N ASN A 661 -34.63 5.59 -122.19
CA ASN A 661 -35.34 5.23 -123.43
C ASN A 661 -34.41 4.89 -124.60
N HIS A 662 -35.00 4.42 -125.69
CA HIS A 662 -34.31 4.06 -126.94
C HIS A 662 -33.57 5.22 -127.64
N LYS A 663 -33.71 6.47 -127.18
CA LYS A 663 -33.03 7.66 -127.71
C LYS A 663 -31.93 8.18 -126.78
N ASN A 664 -31.47 7.35 -125.84
CA ASN A 664 -30.45 7.72 -124.85
C ASN A 664 -30.86 8.96 -124.00
N LYS A 665 -32.12 8.99 -123.57
CA LYS A 665 -32.68 10.02 -122.69
C LYS A 665 -33.26 9.40 -121.44
N LEU A 666 -33.11 10.10 -120.31
CA LEU A 666 -33.90 9.84 -119.11
C LEU A 666 -35.20 10.63 -119.22
N LEU A 667 -36.32 9.89 -119.19
CA LEU A 667 -37.67 10.42 -119.12
C LEU A 667 -38.09 10.44 -117.66
N ILE A 668 -38.65 11.57 -117.24
CA ILE A 668 -39.25 11.74 -115.91
C ILE A 668 -40.70 12.12 -116.14
N SER A 669 -41.62 11.25 -115.74
CA SER A 669 -43.03 11.36 -116.11
C SER A 669 -43.95 11.16 -114.91
N ASN A 670 -45.10 11.82 -114.98
CA ASN A 670 -46.25 11.53 -114.15
C ASN A 670 -47.46 11.36 -115.06
N TYR A 671 -48.26 10.33 -114.81
CA TYR A 671 -49.48 9.98 -115.52
C TYR A 671 -50.62 9.91 -114.50
N TRP A 672 -51.73 10.58 -114.77
CA TRP A 672 -52.88 10.64 -113.88
C TRP A 672 -54.19 10.86 -114.65
N GLY A 673 -55.32 10.85 -113.97
CA GLY A 673 -56.66 10.96 -114.57
C GLY A 673 -57.35 9.60 -114.62
N ASP A 674 -58.34 9.45 -115.50
CA ASP A 674 -59.15 8.24 -115.61
C ASP A 674 -59.18 7.78 -117.08
N THR A 675 -58.64 6.58 -117.32
CA THR A 675 -58.58 5.95 -118.65
C THR A 675 -59.95 5.51 -119.15
N ALA A 676 -60.88 5.12 -118.27
CA ALA A 676 -62.24 4.74 -118.64
C ALA A 676 -63.09 5.95 -119.03
N LYS A 677 -62.81 7.13 -118.45
CA LYS A 677 -63.50 8.40 -118.75
C LYS A 677 -62.79 9.27 -119.80
N ASN A 678 -61.79 8.73 -120.51
CA ASN A 678 -60.98 9.43 -121.51
C ASN A 678 -60.37 10.76 -120.99
N SER A 679 -59.97 10.80 -119.72
CA SER A 679 -59.41 11.98 -119.03
C SER A 679 -57.93 11.84 -118.67
N PHE A 680 -57.23 10.92 -119.35
CA PHE A 680 -55.82 10.64 -119.16
C PHE A 680 -54.95 11.88 -119.40
N LYS A 681 -54.06 12.17 -118.44
CA LYS A 681 -53.14 13.29 -118.46
C LYS A 681 -51.72 12.80 -118.22
N LYS A 682 -50.76 13.49 -118.84
CA LYS A 682 -49.33 13.18 -118.76
C LYS A 682 -48.52 14.45 -118.62
N SER A 683 -47.50 14.41 -117.77
CA SER A 683 -46.46 15.44 -117.67
C SER A 683 -45.10 14.78 -117.73
N SER A 684 -44.32 15.03 -118.78
CA SER A 684 -42.99 14.47 -118.96
C SER A 684 -41.92 15.52 -119.16
N SER A 685 -40.74 15.27 -118.61
CA SER A 685 -39.50 15.98 -118.89
C SER A 685 -38.45 15.00 -119.40
N LYS A 686 -37.53 15.47 -120.23
CA LYS A 686 -36.49 14.64 -120.84
C LYS A 686 -35.13 15.29 -120.59
N ILE A 687 -34.17 14.51 -120.09
CA ILE A 687 -32.78 14.93 -119.91
C ILE A 687 -31.82 13.97 -120.62
N SER A 688 -30.62 14.42 -120.97
CA SER A 688 -29.63 13.51 -121.56
C SER A 688 -29.21 12.46 -120.55
N ALA A 689 -29.13 11.20 -120.98
CA ALA A 689 -28.72 10.10 -120.12
C ALA A 689 -27.20 9.94 -120.02
N ASP A 690 -26.43 10.55 -120.94
CA ASP A 690 -24.97 10.35 -121.02
C ASP A 690 -24.22 10.62 -119.71
N LYS A 691 -24.70 11.58 -118.91
CA LYS A 691 -24.11 11.96 -117.62
C LYS A 691 -24.57 11.10 -116.44
N PHE A 692 -25.53 10.21 -116.67
CA PHE A 692 -26.23 9.41 -115.66
C PHE A 692 -26.19 7.92 -116.02
N CYS A 693 -25.21 7.49 -116.82
CA CYS A 693 -24.97 6.09 -117.16
C CYS A 693 -23.56 5.70 -116.71
N ASN A 694 -23.34 4.41 -116.52
CA ASN A 694 -22.07 3.75 -116.17
C ASN A 694 -21.47 4.12 -114.80
N GLU A 695 -22.10 5.02 -114.04
CA GLU A 695 -21.78 5.33 -112.64
C GLU A 695 -23.05 5.24 -111.78
N TYR A 696 -22.86 5.14 -110.47
CA TYR A 696 -23.93 5.13 -109.49
C TYR A 696 -24.49 6.52 -109.22
N PHE A 697 -25.81 6.66 -109.32
CA PHE A 697 -26.54 7.85 -108.92
C PHE A 697 -27.70 7.49 -108.00
N ILE A 698 -27.99 8.36 -107.03
CA ILE A 698 -29.19 8.26 -106.20
C ILE A 698 -30.32 8.97 -106.95
N TYR A 699 -31.29 8.20 -107.41
CA TYR A 699 -32.52 8.71 -108.01
C TYR A 699 -33.58 8.81 -106.93
N SER A 700 -34.08 10.02 -106.67
CA SER A 700 -35.02 10.29 -105.58
C SER A 700 -36.31 10.91 -106.09
N LEU A 701 -37.41 10.55 -105.44
CA LEU A 701 -38.73 11.16 -105.59
C LEU A 701 -39.22 11.61 -104.21
N GLU A 702 -39.27 12.90 -103.98
CA GLU A 702 -39.97 13.46 -102.82
C GLU A 702 -41.41 13.76 -103.24
N TRP A 703 -42.35 13.00 -102.71
CA TRP A 703 -43.77 13.08 -103.03
C TRP A 703 -44.55 13.48 -101.78
N THR A 704 -45.25 14.60 -101.84
CA THR A 704 -46.16 15.07 -100.79
C THR A 704 -47.54 15.31 -101.38
N ALA A 705 -48.53 15.63 -100.55
CA ALA A 705 -49.86 16.02 -101.01
C ALA A 705 -49.84 17.26 -101.92
N GLU A 706 -48.80 18.10 -101.82
CA GLU A 706 -48.70 19.38 -102.54
C GLU A 706 -47.88 19.28 -103.83
N LYS A 707 -46.86 18.42 -103.85
CA LYS A 707 -45.87 18.39 -104.93
C LYS A 707 -45.18 17.04 -105.09
N ILE A 708 -44.64 16.83 -106.28
CA ILE A 708 -43.68 15.78 -106.60
C ILE A 708 -42.38 16.44 -107.06
N VAL A 709 -41.26 16.05 -106.44
CA VAL A 709 -39.92 16.58 -106.73
C VAL A 709 -38.99 15.41 -107.08
N TRP A 710 -38.53 15.39 -108.33
CA TRP A 710 -37.54 14.42 -108.80
C TRP A 710 -36.14 14.99 -108.58
N LYS A 711 -35.25 14.20 -108.02
CA LYS A 711 -33.85 14.55 -107.77
C LYS A 711 -32.92 13.47 -108.29
N ILE A 712 -31.71 13.87 -108.68
CA ILE A 712 -30.58 12.97 -108.89
C ILE A 712 -29.44 13.50 -108.03
N ASN A 713 -28.87 12.68 -107.13
CA ASN A 713 -27.86 13.09 -106.16
C ASN A 713 -28.25 14.41 -105.46
N ASN A 714 -29.43 14.44 -104.83
CA ASN A 714 -30.03 15.61 -104.17
C ASN A 714 -30.25 16.85 -105.05
N THR A 715 -29.90 16.83 -106.33
CA THR A 715 -30.11 17.93 -107.27
C THR A 715 -31.51 17.85 -107.86
N VAL A 716 -32.36 18.85 -107.58
CA VAL A 716 -33.72 18.94 -108.13
C VAL A 716 -33.68 19.02 -109.66
N ILE A 717 -34.33 18.04 -110.30
CA ILE A 717 -34.46 17.90 -111.76
C ILE A 717 -35.81 18.45 -112.23
N LYS A 718 -36.89 18.13 -111.52
CA LYS A 718 -38.26 18.55 -111.84
C LYS A 718 -39.07 18.72 -110.56
N THR A 719 -39.91 19.74 -110.53
CA THR A 719 -40.96 19.90 -109.52
C THR A 719 -42.30 20.01 -110.23
N GLN A 720 -43.32 19.34 -109.70
CA GLN A 720 -44.69 19.37 -110.20
C GLN A 720 -45.66 19.56 -109.04
N THR A 721 -46.66 20.42 -109.21
CA THR A 721 -47.69 20.77 -108.20
C THR A 721 -49.12 20.50 -108.67
N LYS A 722 -49.27 19.82 -109.82
CA LYS A 722 -50.57 19.46 -110.42
C LYS A 722 -50.60 17.97 -110.74
N GLY A 723 -51.78 17.34 -110.65
CA GLY A 723 -51.91 15.91 -110.95
C GLY A 723 -51.13 15.03 -109.97
N ILE A 724 -51.06 15.45 -108.70
CA ILE A 724 -50.37 14.73 -107.64
C ILE A 724 -51.21 13.50 -107.29
N PRO A 725 -50.67 12.27 -107.39
CA PRO A 725 -51.36 11.08 -106.92
C PRO A 725 -51.67 11.19 -105.42
N ASP A 726 -52.79 10.64 -105.01
CA ASP A 726 -53.32 10.67 -103.65
C ASP A 726 -53.69 9.27 -103.12
N GLU A 727 -53.29 8.20 -103.83
CA GLU A 727 -53.45 6.80 -103.44
C GLU A 727 -52.09 6.09 -103.30
N PRO A 728 -51.94 5.07 -102.43
CA PRO A 728 -50.69 4.33 -102.27
C PRO A 728 -50.19 3.70 -103.57
N MET A 729 -48.88 3.76 -103.79
CA MET A 729 -48.23 3.22 -104.99
C MET A 729 -47.10 2.27 -104.58
N TYR A 730 -46.89 1.21 -105.35
CA TYR A 730 -45.77 0.29 -105.19
C TYR A 730 -44.63 0.63 -106.15
N LEU A 731 -43.42 0.19 -105.81
CA LEU A 731 -42.22 0.36 -106.61
C LEU A 731 -42.11 -0.72 -107.68
N MET A 732 -41.47 -0.36 -108.79
CA MET A 732 -41.04 -1.27 -109.84
C MET A 732 -39.67 -0.85 -110.39
N LEU A 733 -38.80 -1.83 -110.54
CA LEU A 733 -37.58 -1.70 -111.33
C LEU A 733 -37.58 -2.75 -112.42
N SER A 734 -37.27 -2.34 -113.65
CA SER A 734 -37.39 -3.23 -114.80
C SER A 734 -36.51 -2.82 -115.95
N SER A 735 -36.13 -3.81 -116.76
CA SER A 735 -35.46 -3.61 -118.05
C SER A 735 -36.34 -4.15 -119.16
N ALA A 736 -36.49 -3.44 -120.29
CA ALA A 736 -37.42 -3.79 -121.35
C ALA A 736 -36.88 -3.51 -122.76
N ILE A 737 -37.19 -4.39 -123.71
CA ILE A 737 -36.97 -4.19 -125.16
C ILE A 737 -38.31 -3.89 -125.83
N LEU A 738 -38.43 -2.69 -126.42
CA LEU A 738 -39.62 -2.22 -127.15
C LEU A 738 -39.38 -2.01 -128.65
N THR A 739 -38.12 -1.95 -129.08
CA THR A 739 -37.70 -1.77 -130.48
C THR A 739 -36.67 -2.84 -130.84
N ASP A 740 -36.40 -3.04 -132.13
CA ASP A 740 -35.35 -3.99 -132.53
C ASP A 740 -33.99 -3.58 -131.96
N ILE A 741 -33.18 -4.58 -131.60
CA ILE A 741 -31.86 -4.45 -130.99
C ILE A 741 -30.89 -5.39 -131.70
N GLU A 742 -29.65 -4.95 -131.88
CA GLU A 742 -28.56 -5.79 -132.37
C GLU A 742 -28.03 -6.67 -131.24
N ASP A 743 -27.77 -7.95 -131.53
CA ASP A 743 -27.37 -8.93 -130.51
C ASP A 743 -26.09 -8.55 -129.75
N ASN A 744 -25.16 -7.84 -130.41
CA ASN A 744 -23.89 -7.37 -129.83
C ASN A 744 -24.07 -6.33 -128.72
N LYS A 745 -25.29 -5.78 -128.53
CA LYS A 745 -25.63 -4.86 -127.44
C LYS A 745 -26.16 -5.57 -126.19
N LEU A 746 -26.27 -6.89 -126.22
CA LEU A 746 -26.71 -7.73 -125.10
C LEU A 746 -25.53 -8.61 -124.61
N PRO A 747 -25.45 -8.94 -123.31
CA PRO A 747 -26.40 -8.58 -122.26
C PRO A 747 -26.32 -7.10 -121.85
N ALA A 748 -27.43 -6.57 -121.38
CA ALA A 748 -27.55 -5.23 -120.78
C ALA A 748 -27.99 -5.36 -119.32
N SER A 749 -27.49 -4.52 -118.41
CA SER A 749 -27.89 -4.57 -117.00
C SER A 749 -28.28 -3.21 -116.42
N LEU A 750 -29.25 -3.26 -115.51
CA LEU A 750 -29.53 -2.19 -114.56
C LEU A 750 -29.04 -2.67 -113.20
N ASP A 751 -28.04 -2.01 -112.63
CA ASP A 751 -27.46 -2.40 -111.34
C ASP A 751 -28.00 -1.48 -110.23
N ILE A 752 -28.35 -2.05 -109.09
CA ILE A 752 -28.98 -1.39 -107.95
C ILE A 752 -28.25 -1.79 -106.67
N ASP A 753 -27.71 -0.80 -105.97
CA ASP A 753 -26.98 -0.96 -104.71
C ASP A 753 -27.96 -1.02 -103.52
N TRP A 754 -28.91 -0.07 -103.45
CA TRP A 754 -29.96 -0.10 -102.45
C TRP A 754 -31.23 0.63 -102.91
N VAL A 755 -32.36 0.27 -102.30
CA VAL A 755 -33.66 0.96 -102.40
C VAL A 755 -34.12 1.35 -101.01
N ARG A 756 -34.49 2.61 -100.79
CA ARG A 756 -34.95 3.12 -99.50
C ARG A 756 -36.16 4.01 -99.66
N CYS A 757 -37.17 3.82 -98.82
CA CYS A 757 -38.33 4.69 -98.73
C CYS A 757 -38.43 5.25 -97.32
N TYR A 758 -38.85 6.51 -97.25
CA TYR A 758 -39.07 7.21 -96.01
C TYR A 758 -40.43 7.86 -96.01
N GLU A 759 -41.09 7.94 -94.86
CA GLU A 759 -42.20 8.84 -94.62
C GLU A 759 -41.75 10.05 -93.79
N HIS A 760 -42.55 11.10 -93.78
CA HIS A 760 -42.29 12.21 -92.87
C HIS A 760 -42.53 11.77 -91.42
N SER A 761 -41.58 12.10 -90.53
CA SER A 761 -41.65 11.81 -89.10
C SER A 761 -42.78 12.49 -88.36
#